data_AF-A0AA38LTG9-F1
#
_entry.id   AF-A0AA38LTG9-F1
#
_cell.length_a   1.000
_cell.length_b   1.000
_cell.length_c   1.000
_cell.angle_alpha   90.00
_cell.angle_beta   90.00
_cell.angle_gamma   90.00
#
_symmetry.space_group_name_H-M   'P 1'
#
loop_
_entity.id
_entity.type
_entity.pdbx_description
1 polymer ?
#
loop_
_entity_poly.entity_id
_entity_poly.type
_entity_poly.pdbx_seq_one_letter_code
_entity_poly.pdbx_strand_id
1 'polypeptide(L)'
;MAPIVRKPGLWVSAWFAFSTIIVLWVDAGYCFNRPRSMPGGDLAWIWAPYNMVPYAAVDYIYGLPSLERGDGFPNAQALMNVFEAILNVEYLYLRHYSSRNSKLQPGQKEHNYHGHAPLVGFAATVMTCSKTLLYFWQDYFCGWCCTGHNSRWLFWTSFVAPNVTWIVVPAIVATALGRFMTEALNREYATQVAFEEHTALRQSVAAPADAKGDAKAPSEVTEADMVFTPIGRTCMVVGHNRLAASRVLSLLEAEADVITASEQEDELSEELRYRIKTGQIDYLKLDPLLEGSGWSALLKSHRVALLCVTDTLIASFRRSARSAEFIAIAASSLNIPLNISDQPRLSTFNFPSVHRFPGIAGPSSLQIAVSTNGNGCRLNARIRRDIVSRLPPDVGRATDPDTPLNAAVPQLDTPSLLNQAAFELRAVETEDEDEQLRRMRWVHQMSEYYSYEALGRMGEGDIERALGTWERKAADGGLPHHEGAVEGASTVQREEKEGGRIYLVGSGPGHPGLLTVAAATILRTATVILSDKLVPAEILALIPKTIELHIAKKFPGNNEGAQNEMMELALTAARRGETVVRLKQGDPFVYGRGGEEVLYFRQNGFECTLIPGVSSALAGPLMMGIPVTQRGVAESLILCTGVGRAGKSVQLPGYVRSRSLALLMGVARIQQIVDVLTNPAGSGRDGAAYPRNLPIAVIERASSPDQRAILSTLEHIEEALKSMEERPPGMMLIGWAVLALEGEGRVDVLDREEEGDGEVVRGWMDGQRWKVREGLGSEWAKLEGMGVVI
;
A
#
# COMPACT_ATOMS: atom_id res chain seq x y z
N MET A 1 15.20 26.12 -21.08
CA MET A 1 15.71 24.84 -21.60
C MET A 1 16.34 24.06 -20.45
N ALA A 2 16.28 22.73 -20.43
CA ALA A 2 16.96 21.94 -19.40
C ALA A 2 18.48 21.85 -19.71
N PRO A 3 19.38 22.21 -18.78
CA PRO A 3 20.82 22.20 -19.03
C PRO A 3 21.41 20.79 -18.90
N ILE A 4 22.01 20.30 -19.98
CA ILE A 4 22.59 18.95 -20.14
C ILE A 4 23.46 18.57 -18.92
N VAL A 5 23.14 17.44 -18.29
CA VAL A 5 24.02 16.80 -17.29
C VAL A 5 25.11 16.03 -18.05
N ARG A 6 26.34 16.56 -18.05
CA ARG A 6 27.49 15.87 -18.64
C ARG A 6 27.88 14.68 -17.76
N LYS A 7 27.94 13.49 -18.35
CA LYS A 7 28.42 12.27 -17.68
C LYS A 7 29.87 12.48 -17.19
N PRO A 8 30.28 11.93 -16.03
CA PRO A 8 31.67 11.98 -15.58
C PRO A 8 32.64 11.51 -16.67
N GLY A 9 33.83 12.09 -16.74
CA GLY A 9 34.78 11.83 -17.85
C GLY A 9 35.08 10.35 -18.06
N LEU A 10 35.30 9.93 -19.31
CA LEU A 10 35.69 8.55 -19.63
C LEU A 10 37.04 8.17 -19.00
N TRP A 11 37.92 9.17 -18.79
CA TRP A 11 39.19 9.02 -18.07
C TRP A 11 39.00 8.49 -16.63
N VAL A 12 37.87 8.77 -15.96
CA VAL A 12 37.56 8.22 -14.64
C VAL A 12 37.32 6.71 -14.70
N SER A 13 36.61 6.22 -15.73
CA SER A 13 36.49 4.78 -15.96
C SER A 13 37.80 4.13 -16.37
N ALA A 14 38.63 4.83 -17.16
CA ALA A 14 39.96 4.34 -17.52
C ALA A 14 40.84 4.19 -16.28
N TRP A 15 40.82 5.16 -15.35
CA TRP A 15 41.50 5.06 -14.07
C TRP A 15 41.02 3.87 -13.25
N PHE A 16 39.70 3.72 -13.03
CA PHE A 16 39.20 2.59 -12.24
C PHE A 16 39.47 1.21 -12.85
N ALA A 17 39.48 1.09 -14.18
CA ALA A 17 39.86 -0.16 -14.85
C ALA A 17 41.36 -0.45 -14.70
N PHE A 18 42.20 0.58 -14.87
CA PHE A 18 43.66 0.49 -14.72
C PHE A 18 44.07 0.18 -13.28
N SER A 19 43.49 0.88 -12.30
CA SER A 19 43.77 0.70 -10.89
C SER A 19 43.37 -0.71 -10.43
N THR A 20 42.18 -1.19 -10.78
CA THR A 20 41.72 -2.56 -10.45
C THR A 20 42.72 -3.63 -10.91
N ILE A 21 43.23 -3.52 -12.14
CA ILE A 21 44.20 -4.49 -12.69
C ILE A 21 45.50 -4.45 -11.89
N ILE A 22 46.06 -3.26 -11.64
CA ILE A 22 47.33 -3.12 -10.90
C ILE A 22 47.17 -3.54 -9.43
N VAL A 23 46.12 -3.08 -8.76
CA VAL A 23 45.86 -3.33 -7.33
C VAL A 23 45.64 -4.82 -7.04
N LEU A 24 44.92 -5.54 -7.91
CA LEU A 24 44.73 -6.98 -7.76
C LEU A 24 45.97 -7.78 -8.15
N TRP A 25 46.65 -7.44 -9.25
CA TRP A 25 47.79 -8.21 -9.74
C TRP A 25 49.08 -7.91 -8.96
N VAL A 26 49.46 -6.64 -8.82
CA VAL A 26 50.70 -6.22 -8.14
C VAL A 26 50.57 -6.41 -6.64
N ASP A 27 49.72 -5.65 -5.95
CA ASP A 27 49.74 -5.64 -4.49
C ASP A 27 49.13 -6.92 -3.89
N ALA A 28 47.83 -7.15 -4.14
CA ALA A 28 47.10 -8.25 -3.49
C ALA A 28 47.62 -9.61 -3.93
N GLY A 29 47.82 -9.79 -5.24
CA GLY A 29 48.40 -10.98 -5.84
C GLY A 29 49.79 -11.31 -5.31
N TYR A 30 50.70 -10.32 -5.23
CA TYR A 30 52.05 -10.55 -4.70
C TYR A 30 52.05 -10.85 -3.19
N CYS A 31 51.28 -10.10 -2.39
CA CYS A 31 51.21 -10.29 -0.94
C CYS A 31 50.63 -11.65 -0.53
N PHE A 32 49.44 -12.01 -1.03
CA PHE A 32 48.77 -13.26 -0.61
C PHE A 32 49.48 -14.53 -1.11
N ASN A 33 50.33 -14.43 -2.14
CA ASN A 33 51.12 -15.56 -2.64
C ASN A 33 52.55 -15.61 -2.06
N ARG A 34 52.90 -14.84 -1.03
CA ARG A 34 54.20 -14.99 -0.33
C ARG A 34 54.29 -16.37 0.34
N PRO A 35 55.44 -17.08 0.29
CA PRO A 35 56.71 -16.69 -0.35
C PRO A 35 56.82 -17.03 -1.86
N ARG A 36 55.84 -17.73 -2.45
CA ARG A 36 55.87 -18.22 -3.85
C ARG A 36 56.03 -17.11 -4.91
N SER A 37 55.55 -15.91 -4.61
CA SER A 37 55.64 -14.71 -5.46
C SER A 37 57.02 -14.01 -5.40
N MET A 38 57.80 -14.24 -4.34
CA MET A 38 59.10 -13.59 -4.11
C MET A 38 60.20 -14.18 -5.01
N PRO A 39 61.31 -13.45 -5.27
CA PRO A 39 62.45 -13.97 -6.02
C PRO A 39 62.96 -15.31 -5.46
N GLY A 40 62.87 -16.37 -6.26
CA GLY A 40 63.21 -17.75 -5.88
C GLY A 40 62.01 -18.68 -5.67
N GLY A 41 60.77 -18.15 -5.62
CA GLY A 41 59.54 -18.94 -5.52
C GLY A 41 59.06 -19.51 -6.87
N ASP A 42 58.17 -20.51 -6.81
CA ASP A 42 57.58 -21.23 -7.96
C ASP A 42 56.69 -20.35 -8.86
N LEU A 43 56.15 -19.26 -8.32
CA LEU A 43 55.29 -18.32 -9.05
C LEU A 43 55.98 -16.97 -9.34
N ALA A 44 57.25 -16.80 -8.97
CA ALA A 44 58.00 -15.55 -9.09
C ALA A 44 58.08 -14.99 -10.52
N TRP A 45 57.94 -15.86 -11.53
CA TRP A 45 57.90 -15.50 -12.95
C TRP A 45 56.67 -14.66 -13.32
N ILE A 46 55.53 -14.84 -12.62
CA ILE A 46 54.30 -14.05 -12.84
C ILE A 46 54.55 -12.58 -12.47
N TRP A 47 55.32 -12.34 -11.41
CA TRP A 47 55.67 -11.00 -10.91
C TRP A 47 57.05 -10.52 -11.39
N ALA A 48 57.62 -11.11 -12.45
CA ALA A 48 58.93 -10.74 -12.97
C ALA A 48 59.12 -9.22 -13.19
N PRO A 49 58.16 -8.44 -13.75
CA PRO A 49 58.32 -6.98 -13.89
C PRO A 49 58.40 -6.22 -12.54
N TYR A 50 57.70 -6.71 -11.51
CA TYR A 50 57.71 -6.15 -10.15
C TYR A 50 58.96 -6.58 -9.34
N ASN A 51 59.61 -7.67 -9.77
CA ASN A 51 60.89 -8.13 -9.25
C ASN A 51 62.10 -7.53 -10.02
N MET A 52 61.90 -6.98 -11.24
CA MET A 52 62.96 -6.40 -12.09
C MET A 52 63.46 -5.03 -11.61
N VAL A 53 62.56 -4.14 -11.21
CA VAL A 53 62.89 -3.10 -10.23
C VAL A 53 62.80 -3.82 -8.88
N PRO A 54 63.84 -3.85 -8.04
CA PRO A 54 63.85 -4.72 -6.86
C PRO A 54 63.03 -4.12 -5.71
N TYR A 55 61.72 -3.94 -5.92
CA TYR A 55 60.83 -3.21 -5.02
C TYR A 55 60.79 -3.82 -3.62
N ALA A 56 60.85 -5.16 -3.52
CA ALA A 56 60.95 -5.90 -2.27
C ALA A 56 62.30 -5.75 -1.51
N ALA A 57 63.31 -5.09 -2.11
CA ALA A 57 64.56 -4.71 -1.46
C ALA A 57 64.68 -3.19 -1.27
N VAL A 58 63.97 -2.39 -2.08
CA VAL A 58 63.74 -0.95 -1.81
C VAL A 58 62.85 -0.79 -0.59
N ASP A 59 61.79 -1.58 -0.48
CA ASP A 59 60.76 -1.44 0.54
C ASP A 59 60.62 -2.73 1.33
N TYR A 60 61.06 -2.70 2.60
CA TYR A 60 61.05 -3.88 3.44
C TYR A 60 59.66 -4.32 3.92
N ILE A 61 58.60 -3.51 3.74
CA ILE A 61 57.21 -3.95 3.96
C ILE A 61 56.79 -4.96 2.87
N TYR A 62 57.40 -4.86 1.68
CA TYR A 62 57.20 -5.81 0.58
C TYR A 62 58.29 -6.90 0.49
N GLY A 63 59.30 -6.84 1.36
CA GLY A 63 60.44 -7.75 1.39
C GLY A 63 60.35 -8.95 2.34
N LEU A 64 61.40 -9.78 2.28
CA LEU A 64 61.66 -10.87 3.23
C LEU A 64 61.64 -10.42 4.71
N PRO A 65 62.21 -9.26 5.11
CA PRO A 65 62.25 -8.86 6.52
C PRO A 65 60.88 -8.65 7.18
N SER A 66 59.84 -8.29 6.42
CA SER A 66 58.46 -8.20 6.93
C SER A 66 57.86 -9.60 7.13
N LEU A 67 58.11 -10.53 6.20
CA LEU A 67 57.65 -11.92 6.28
C LEU A 67 58.30 -12.68 7.45
N GLU A 68 59.61 -12.51 7.65
CA GLU A 68 60.37 -13.13 8.75
C GLU A 68 59.97 -12.59 10.13
N ARG A 69 59.51 -11.33 10.20
CA ARG A 69 58.97 -10.72 11.43
C ARG A 69 57.52 -11.10 11.73
N GLY A 70 56.82 -11.74 10.78
CA GLY A 70 55.40 -12.08 10.91
C GLY A 70 54.48 -10.85 10.91
N ASP A 71 54.87 -9.76 10.24
CA ASP A 71 54.08 -8.52 10.21
C ASP A 71 52.76 -8.73 9.42
N GLY A 72 51.64 -8.42 10.07
CA GLY A 72 50.30 -8.53 9.47
C GLY A 72 49.92 -7.35 8.56
N PHE A 73 50.63 -6.23 8.64
CA PHE A 73 50.28 -5.00 7.93
C PHE A 73 50.23 -5.14 6.39
N PRO A 74 51.18 -5.80 5.69
CA PRO A 74 51.11 -5.99 4.24
C PRO A 74 49.87 -6.79 3.81
N ASN A 75 49.42 -7.73 4.64
CA ASN A 75 48.25 -8.56 4.38
C ASN A 75 46.93 -7.81 4.64
N ALA A 76 46.89 -6.93 5.65
CA ALA A 76 45.78 -5.99 5.84
C ALA A 76 45.69 -4.97 4.68
N GLN A 77 46.84 -4.44 4.23
CA GLN A 77 46.94 -3.54 3.08
C GLN A 77 46.54 -4.23 1.76
N ALA A 78 46.82 -5.53 1.61
CA ALA A 78 46.34 -6.38 0.52
C ALA A 78 44.84 -6.69 0.60
N LEU A 79 44.27 -6.84 1.78
CA LEU A 79 42.83 -7.06 1.96
C LEU A 79 42.02 -5.79 1.60
N MET A 80 42.49 -4.61 2.02
CA MET A 80 41.90 -3.33 1.62
C MET A 80 41.88 -3.14 0.09
N ASN A 81 42.92 -3.63 -0.60
CA ASN A 81 43.01 -3.64 -2.05
C ASN A 81 41.95 -4.51 -2.74
N VAL A 82 41.51 -5.61 -2.11
CA VAL A 82 40.40 -6.42 -2.62
C VAL A 82 39.08 -5.64 -2.52
N PHE A 83 38.84 -4.93 -1.41
CA PHE A 83 37.66 -4.07 -1.26
C PHE A 83 37.67 -2.89 -2.23
N GLU A 84 38.81 -2.23 -2.43
CA GLU A 84 38.97 -1.18 -3.45
C GLU A 84 38.65 -1.71 -4.85
N ALA A 85 39.18 -2.88 -5.22
CA ALA A 85 38.90 -3.50 -6.51
C ALA A 85 37.41 -3.86 -6.70
N ILE A 86 36.71 -4.32 -5.65
CA ILE A 86 35.26 -4.57 -5.70
C ILE A 86 34.50 -3.28 -5.99
N LEU A 87 34.78 -2.19 -5.27
CA LEU A 87 34.11 -0.89 -5.48
C LEU A 87 34.42 -0.30 -6.87
N ASN A 88 35.65 -0.48 -7.37
CA ASN A 88 36.03 -0.07 -8.72
C ASN A 88 35.27 -0.85 -9.81
N VAL A 89 35.09 -2.16 -9.64
CA VAL A 89 34.29 -3.00 -10.53
C VAL A 89 32.80 -2.65 -10.46
N GLU A 90 32.27 -2.39 -9.25
CA GLU A 90 30.89 -1.94 -9.04
C GLU A 90 30.64 -0.59 -9.73
N TYR A 91 31.55 0.39 -9.59
CA TYR A 91 31.49 1.66 -10.32
C TYR A 91 31.37 1.45 -11.83
N LEU A 92 32.21 0.58 -12.40
CA LEU A 92 32.22 0.28 -13.83
C LEU A 92 30.92 -0.43 -14.26
N TYR A 93 30.41 -1.36 -13.46
CA TYR A 93 29.16 -2.07 -13.71
C TYR A 93 27.94 -1.12 -13.70
N LEU A 94 27.79 -0.31 -12.64
CA LEU A 94 26.68 0.64 -12.50
C LEU A 94 26.72 1.71 -13.62
N ARG A 95 27.91 2.12 -14.02
CA ARG A 95 28.11 3.15 -15.06
C ARG A 95 27.88 2.64 -16.49
N HIS A 96 28.29 1.41 -16.83
CA HIS A 96 28.31 0.94 -18.22
C HIS A 96 27.37 -0.24 -18.52
N TYR A 97 27.07 -1.10 -17.55
CA TYR A 97 26.26 -2.32 -17.78
C TYR A 97 24.80 -2.13 -17.37
N SER A 98 24.53 -1.70 -16.13
CA SER A 98 23.15 -1.57 -15.61
C SER A 98 22.28 -0.64 -16.47
N SER A 99 22.88 0.43 -17.02
CA SER A 99 22.27 1.38 -17.96
C SER A 99 21.67 0.74 -19.24
N ARG A 100 22.15 -0.45 -19.66
CA ARG A 100 21.70 -1.16 -20.88
C ARG A 100 20.45 -2.03 -20.71
N ASN A 101 20.13 -2.50 -19.50
CA ASN A 101 19.09 -3.52 -19.31
C ASN A 101 17.67 -2.97 -19.02
N SER A 102 17.51 -1.65 -18.87
CA SER A 102 16.20 -1.03 -18.70
C SER A 102 15.43 -0.92 -20.03
N LYS A 103 14.50 -1.86 -20.25
CA LYS A 103 13.53 -1.81 -21.36
C LYS A 103 12.57 -0.61 -21.19
N LEU A 104 12.89 0.52 -21.81
CA LEU A 104 12.06 1.74 -21.80
C LEU A 104 11.99 2.43 -23.18
N GLN A 105 11.08 3.39 -23.30
CA GLN A 105 10.47 3.80 -24.57
C GLN A 105 11.42 4.56 -25.51
N PRO A 106 11.22 4.49 -26.85
CA PRO A 106 12.06 5.16 -27.84
C PRO A 106 11.84 6.69 -27.85
N GLY A 107 12.50 7.38 -26.92
CA GLY A 107 12.52 8.85 -26.86
C GLY A 107 13.58 9.42 -25.89
N GLN A 108 13.76 8.80 -24.72
CA GLN A 108 14.70 9.27 -23.69
C GLN A 108 16.07 8.57 -23.80
N LYS A 109 16.84 8.87 -24.87
CA LYS A 109 18.09 8.13 -25.17
C LYS A 109 19.34 8.47 -24.33
N GLU A 110 19.34 9.51 -23.48
CA GLU A 110 20.59 10.02 -22.90
C GLU A 110 20.79 9.85 -21.38
N HIS A 111 19.73 9.67 -20.59
CA HIS A 111 19.75 9.94 -19.14
C HIS A 111 19.60 8.70 -18.21
N ASN A 112 19.99 7.50 -18.66
CA ASN A 112 20.11 6.34 -17.77
C ASN A 112 21.50 6.29 -17.11
N TYR A 113 21.60 6.80 -15.89
CA TYR A 113 22.75 6.67 -14.99
C TYR A 113 22.24 6.50 -13.56
N HIS A 114 22.71 5.47 -12.84
CA HIS A 114 22.28 5.24 -11.46
C HIS A 114 22.96 6.26 -10.53
N GLY A 115 22.16 7.03 -9.78
CA GLY A 115 22.65 8.11 -8.90
C GLY A 115 23.62 7.68 -7.80
N HIS A 116 23.72 6.37 -7.51
CA HIS A 116 24.68 5.79 -6.56
C HIS A 116 26.11 5.67 -7.12
N ALA A 117 26.28 5.65 -8.45
CA ALA A 117 27.59 5.40 -9.04
C ALA A 117 28.68 6.47 -8.75
N PRO A 118 28.40 7.79 -8.61
CA PRO A 118 29.41 8.75 -8.16
C PRO A 118 29.85 8.48 -6.73
N LEU A 119 28.91 8.07 -5.86
CA LEU A 119 29.15 7.79 -4.45
C LEU A 119 30.06 6.56 -4.26
N VAL A 120 29.79 5.46 -4.98
CA VAL A 120 30.65 4.26 -5.00
C VAL A 120 32.07 4.60 -5.48
N GLY A 121 32.19 5.36 -6.57
CA GLY A 121 33.50 5.79 -7.08
C GLY A 121 34.24 6.74 -6.14
N PHE A 122 33.52 7.66 -5.48
CA PHE A 122 34.09 8.57 -4.50
C PHE A 122 34.63 7.80 -3.28
N ALA A 123 33.82 6.89 -2.73
CA ALA A 123 34.22 6.02 -1.62
C ALA A 123 35.47 5.18 -1.95
N ALA A 124 35.53 4.61 -3.17
CA ALA A 124 36.72 3.90 -3.64
C ALA A 124 37.97 4.81 -3.66
N THR A 125 37.89 6.00 -4.26
CA THR A 125 39.05 6.91 -4.33
C THR A 125 39.51 7.45 -2.98
N VAL A 126 38.58 7.66 -2.04
CA VAL A 126 38.91 8.02 -0.66
C VAL A 126 39.62 6.85 0.03
N MET A 127 39.17 5.61 -0.19
CA MET A 127 39.85 4.41 0.31
C MET A 127 41.30 4.30 -0.23
N THR A 128 41.51 4.48 -1.54
CA THR A 128 42.86 4.49 -2.16
C THR A 128 43.77 5.54 -1.49
N CYS A 129 43.29 6.78 -1.36
CA CYS A 129 44.02 7.88 -0.74
C CYS A 129 44.35 7.60 0.73
N SER A 130 43.36 7.21 1.53
CA SER A 130 43.52 6.94 2.96
C SER A 130 44.50 5.79 3.22
N LYS A 131 44.45 4.72 2.41
CA LYS A 131 45.38 3.58 2.53
C LYS A 131 46.82 3.99 2.21
N THR A 132 47.04 4.77 1.14
CA THR A 132 48.36 5.24 0.74
C THR A 132 48.92 6.31 1.71
N LEU A 133 48.07 7.12 2.33
CA LEU A 133 48.48 8.04 3.40
C LEU A 133 48.85 7.31 4.70
N LEU A 134 48.07 6.30 5.10
CA LEU A 134 48.41 5.42 6.24
C LEU A 134 49.76 4.73 6.02
N TYR A 135 50.04 4.30 4.79
CA TYR A 135 51.31 3.71 4.39
C TYR A 135 52.51 4.65 4.62
N PHE A 136 52.43 5.89 4.11
CA PHE A 136 53.45 6.91 4.35
C PHE A 136 53.62 7.24 5.84
N TRP A 137 52.52 7.35 6.60
CA TRP A 137 52.58 7.67 8.02
C TRP A 137 53.18 6.54 8.85
N GLN A 138 52.92 5.27 8.53
CA GLN A 138 53.50 4.14 9.26
C GLN A 138 55.03 4.14 9.18
N ASP A 139 55.62 4.25 7.99
CA ASP A 139 57.09 4.30 7.87
C ASP A 139 57.67 5.59 8.48
N TYR A 140 56.98 6.73 8.32
CA TYR A 140 57.38 8.00 8.97
C TYR A 140 57.43 7.90 10.50
N PHE A 141 56.38 7.38 11.15
CA PHE A 141 56.35 7.21 12.62
C PHE A 141 57.31 6.11 13.10
N CYS A 142 57.67 5.15 12.24
CA CYS A 142 58.74 4.19 12.50
C CYS A 142 60.15 4.79 12.33
N GLY A 143 60.28 6.06 11.91
CA GLY A 143 61.56 6.72 11.67
C GLY A 143 62.21 6.33 10.33
N TRP A 144 61.41 6.00 9.32
CA TRP A 144 61.81 5.44 8.02
C TRP A 144 62.47 4.07 8.13
N CYS A 145 61.99 3.22 9.05
CA CYS A 145 62.58 1.91 9.34
C CYS A 145 62.48 0.88 8.20
N CYS A 146 61.60 1.10 7.22
CA CYS A 146 61.37 0.19 6.09
C CYS A 146 61.93 0.70 4.75
N THR A 147 62.23 2.00 4.63
CA THR A 147 62.73 2.60 3.37
C THR A 147 63.91 3.56 3.52
N GLY A 148 64.30 3.93 4.74
CA GLY A 148 65.39 4.87 5.04
C GLY A 148 66.80 4.36 4.72
N HIS A 149 66.95 3.07 4.41
CA HIS A 149 68.21 2.46 3.96
C HIS A 149 68.56 2.76 2.49
N ASN A 150 67.62 3.32 1.71
CA ASN A 150 67.80 3.57 0.28
C ASN A 150 68.71 4.77 -0.01
N SER A 151 69.35 4.74 -1.19
CA SER A 151 69.94 5.95 -1.75
C SER A 151 68.85 6.99 -2.05
N ARG A 152 69.16 8.28 -1.89
CA ARG A 152 68.19 9.38 -2.10
C ARG A 152 67.49 9.30 -3.46
N TRP A 153 68.21 8.90 -4.51
CA TRP A 153 67.63 8.72 -5.85
C TRP A 153 66.62 7.57 -5.91
N LEU A 154 66.94 6.42 -5.31
CA LEU A 154 66.10 5.23 -5.31
C LEU A 154 64.83 5.45 -4.47
N PHE A 155 64.97 6.09 -3.31
CA PHE A 155 63.87 6.55 -2.47
C PHE A 155 62.90 7.46 -3.25
N TRP A 156 63.39 8.53 -3.89
CA TRP A 156 62.53 9.45 -4.64
C TRP A 156 61.85 8.80 -5.86
N THR A 157 62.57 7.98 -6.62
CA THR A 157 62.07 7.38 -7.87
C THR A 157 61.16 6.17 -7.66
N SER A 158 61.45 5.32 -6.67
CA SER A 158 60.75 4.03 -6.49
C SER A 158 59.75 4.05 -5.33
N PHE A 159 59.98 4.83 -4.28
CA PHE A 159 59.04 4.95 -3.16
C PHE A 159 58.17 6.21 -3.27
N VAL A 160 58.77 7.40 -3.37
CA VAL A 160 57.98 8.65 -3.31
C VAL A 160 57.14 8.86 -4.57
N ALA A 161 57.74 8.84 -5.76
CA ALA A 161 57.00 9.18 -6.99
C ALA A 161 55.79 8.27 -7.30
N PRO A 162 55.85 6.92 -7.13
CA PRO A 162 54.68 6.06 -7.34
C PRO A 162 53.60 6.29 -6.29
N ASN A 163 53.96 6.35 -5.00
CA ASN A 163 52.98 6.53 -3.92
C ASN A 163 52.35 7.93 -3.92
N VAL A 164 53.08 8.97 -4.32
CA VAL A 164 52.52 10.32 -4.57
C VAL A 164 51.55 10.28 -5.76
N THR A 165 51.83 9.52 -6.82
CA THR A 165 50.88 9.34 -7.94
C THR A 165 49.58 8.67 -7.46
N TRP A 166 49.69 7.68 -6.58
CA TRP A 166 48.57 7.00 -5.91
C TRP A 166 47.85 7.83 -4.83
N ILE A 167 48.30 9.06 -4.56
CA ILE A 167 47.55 10.06 -3.77
C ILE A 167 46.95 11.12 -4.72
N VAL A 168 47.77 11.68 -5.61
CA VAL A 168 47.38 12.79 -6.49
C VAL A 168 46.29 12.38 -7.49
N VAL A 169 46.39 11.22 -8.13
CA VAL A 169 45.39 10.83 -9.13
C VAL A 169 44.05 10.46 -8.48
N PRO A 170 43.97 9.65 -7.39
CA PRO A 170 42.72 9.45 -6.67
C PRO A 170 42.15 10.74 -6.07
N ALA A 171 42.96 11.69 -5.60
CA ALA A 171 42.46 13.00 -5.17
C ALA A 171 41.86 13.84 -6.31
N ILE A 172 42.42 13.77 -7.52
CA ILE A 172 41.85 14.41 -8.73
C ILE A 172 40.54 13.72 -9.14
N VAL A 173 40.42 12.40 -9.03
CA VAL A 173 39.16 11.69 -9.27
C VAL A 173 38.12 12.00 -8.18
N ALA A 174 38.50 11.98 -6.92
CA ALA A 174 37.64 12.30 -5.77
C ALA A 174 37.11 13.73 -5.85
N THR A 175 37.95 14.71 -6.23
CA THR A 175 37.49 16.09 -6.44
C THR A 175 36.64 16.25 -7.70
N ALA A 176 36.85 15.46 -8.76
CA ALA A 176 35.98 15.45 -9.93
C ALA A 176 34.60 14.82 -9.65
N LEU A 177 34.54 13.70 -8.92
CA LEU A 177 33.30 13.06 -8.50
C LEU A 177 32.58 13.88 -7.42
N GLY A 178 33.33 14.43 -6.47
CA GLY A 178 32.83 15.35 -5.45
C GLY A 178 32.21 16.60 -6.08
N ARG A 179 32.90 17.26 -7.03
CA ARG A 179 32.32 18.38 -7.80
C ARG A 179 31.07 17.96 -8.56
N PHE A 180 31.02 16.77 -9.16
CA PHE A 180 29.81 16.27 -9.83
C PHE A 180 28.64 16.07 -8.84
N MET A 181 28.91 15.55 -7.64
CA MET A 181 27.90 15.40 -6.57
C MET A 181 27.45 16.77 -6.04
N THR A 182 28.38 17.70 -5.80
CA THR A 182 28.07 19.08 -5.39
C THR A 182 27.36 19.86 -6.50
N GLU A 183 27.65 19.62 -7.78
CA GLU A 183 26.89 20.21 -8.89
C GLU A 183 25.47 19.62 -9.02
N ALA A 184 25.27 18.35 -8.66
CA ALA A 184 23.93 17.76 -8.61
C ALA A 184 23.13 18.32 -7.42
N LEU A 185 23.70 18.28 -6.21
CA LEU A 185 23.08 18.82 -5.00
C LEU A 185 22.86 20.33 -5.10
N ASN A 186 23.82 21.10 -5.61
CA ASN A 186 23.64 22.54 -5.83
C ASN A 186 22.69 22.85 -6.99
N ARG A 187 22.36 21.90 -7.89
CA ARG A 187 21.27 22.09 -8.87
C ARG A 187 19.91 21.83 -8.24
N GLU A 188 19.77 20.80 -7.40
CA GLU A 188 18.54 20.55 -6.65
C GLU A 188 18.29 21.71 -5.67
N TYR A 189 19.30 22.07 -4.88
CA TYR A 189 19.30 23.23 -4.00
C TYR A 189 19.10 24.55 -4.77
N ALA A 190 19.74 24.79 -5.92
CA ALA A 190 19.44 26.00 -6.72
C ALA A 190 18.06 25.94 -7.40
N THR A 191 17.42 24.78 -7.52
CA THR A 191 16.02 24.69 -7.97
C THR A 191 15.05 24.99 -6.83
N GLN A 192 15.38 24.58 -5.59
CA GLN A 192 14.68 24.98 -4.37
C GLN A 192 14.89 26.47 -4.07
N VAL A 193 16.13 26.96 -4.09
CA VAL A 193 16.46 28.37 -3.88
C VAL A 193 15.96 29.25 -5.01
N ALA A 194 15.94 28.82 -6.29
CA ALA A 194 15.25 29.62 -7.32
C ALA A 194 13.72 29.66 -7.13
N PHE A 195 13.13 28.67 -6.44
CA PHE A 195 11.72 28.66 -6.07
C PHE A 195 11.46 29.52 -4.81
N GLU A 196 12.35 29.48 -3.82
CA GLU A 196 12.34 30.33 -2.62
C GLU A 196 12.67 31.79 -2.96
N GLU A 197 13.63 32.09 -3.83
CA GLU A 197 13.93 33.43 -4.34
C GLU A 197 12.79 33.96 -5.22
N HIS A 198 12.11 33.13 -6.03
CA HIS A 198 10.87 33.55 -6.68
C HIS A 198 9.74 33.87 -5.68
N THR A 199 9.79 33.29 -4.48
CA THR A 199 8.83 33.55 -3.39
C THR A 199 9.24 34.78 -2.57
N ALA A 200 10.55 34.99 -2.34
CA ALA A 200 11.10 36.16 -1.66
C ALA A 200 11.06 37.43 -2.54
N LEU A 201 11.24 37.31 -3.86
CA LEU A 201 11.03 38.41 -4.81
C LEU A 201 9.54 38.79 -4.93
N ARG A 202 8.62 37.83 -4.73
CA ARG A 202 7.19 38.15 -4.56
C ARG A 202 6.93 38.94 -3.28
N GLN A 203 7.67 38.67 -2.20
CA GLN A 203 7.55 39.39 -0.92
C GLN A 203 8.24 40.77 -0.95
N SER A 204 9.43 40.91 -1.55
CA SER A 204 10.17 42.19 -1.55
C SER A 204 9.60 43.23 -2.51
N VAL A 205 8.96 42.81 -3.61
CA VAL A 205 8.18 43.71 -4.50
C VAL A 205 6.84 44.12 -3.85
N ALA A 206 6.42 43.48 -2.76
CA ALA A 206 5.20 43.82 -2.02
C ALA A 206 5.38 44.86 -0.90
N ALA A 207 6.57 45.48 -0.77
CA ALA A 207 6.83 46.55 0.20
C ALA A 207 6.50 47.95 -0.39
N PRO A 208 5.48 48.68 0.10
CA PRO A 208 5.19 50.04 -0.34
C PRO A 208 6.12 51.07 0.31
N ALA A 209 6.32 52.22 -0.35
CA ALA A 209 7.07 53.34 0.20
C ALA A 209 6.25 54.19 1.21
N ASP A 210 6.95 55.04 1.95
CA ASP A 210 6.53 55.66 3.22
C ASP A 210 5.23 56.50 3.27
N ALA A 211 4.74 56.59 4.52
CA ALA A 211 3.98 57.68 5.17
C ALA A 211 2.45 57.54 5.29
N LYS A 212 1.81 57.84 6.44
CA LYS A 212 2.29 58.18 7.81
C LYS A 212 1.10 58.07 8.78
N GLY A 213 1.25 57.58 10.02
CA GLY A 213 0.22 57.72 11.07
C GLY A 213 0.02 56.55 12.05
N ASP A 214 1.00 56.34 12.94
CA ASP A 214 0.90 55.78 14.30
C ASP A 214 -0.14 54.67 14.64
N ALA A 215 0.36 53.42 14.55
CA ALA A 215 0.35 52.46 15.67
C ALA A 215 -0.97 51.81 16.15
N LYS A 216 -1.59 51.01 15.28
CA LYS A 216 -1.91 49.60 15.65
C LYS A 216 -1.69 48.71 14.42
N ALA A 217 -0.94 47.62 14.57
CA ALA A 217 -0.50 46.82 13.42
C ALA A 217 -1.63 45.97 12.82
N PRO A 218 -1.79 45.91 11.49
CA PRO A 218 -2.65 44.92 10.84
C PRO A 218 -2.02 43.53 10.95
N SER A 219 -2.86 42.50 11.08
CA SER A 219 -2.46 41.10 11.16
C SER A 219 -1.78 40.61 9.87
N GLU A 220 -0.82 39.70 10.00
CA GLU A 220 -0.02 39.19 8.88
C GLU A 220 -0.87 38.39 7.88
N VAL A 221 -0.61 38.61 6.58
CA VAL A 221 -1.25 37.86 5.49
C VAL A 221 -0.78 36.41 5.57
N THR A 222 -1.68 35.52 6.00
CA THR A 222 -1.44 34.10 6.24
C THR A 222 -2.45 33.25 5.48
N GLU A 223 -1.98 32.05 5.11
CA GLU A 223 -2.66 31.07 4.26
C GLU A 223 -2.95 31.50 2.80
N ALA A 224 -2.92 30.52 1.90
CA ALA A 224 -3.33 30.67 0.51
C ALA A 224 -4.55 29.78 0.28
N ASP A 225 -5.72 30.40 0.13
CA ASP A 225 -7.02 29.71 0.07
C ASP A 225 -7.02 28.53 -0.91
N MET A 226 -7.03 27.30 -0.38
CA MET A 226 -7.27 26.09 -1.17
C MET A 226 -8.75 25.96 -1.60
N VAL A 227 -9.64 26.81 -1.07
CA VAL A 227 -11.08 26.83 -1.36
C VAL A 227 -11.48 28.23 -1.80
N PHE A 228 -11.73 28.41 -3.10
CA PHE A 228 -12.27 29.66 -3.64
C PHE A 228 -13.79 29.68 -3.52
N THR A 229 -14.34 30.69 -2.84
CA THR A 229 -15.78 30.97 -2.75
C THR A 229 -16.17 32.09 -3.72
N PRO A 230 -16.81 31.78 -4.87
CA PRO A 230 -17.11 32.77 -5.91
C PRO A 230 -18.54 33.34 -5.81
N ILE A 231 -19.23 33.16 -4.68
CA ILE A 231 -20.62 33.60 -4.46
C ILE A 231 -20.75 35.09 -4.84
N GLY A 232 -21.56 35.39 -5.85
CA GLY A 232 -21.75 36.77 -6.36
C GLY A 232 -20.49 37.44 -6.94
N ARG A 233 -19.55 36.64 -7.48
CA ARG A 233 -18.32 37.12 -8.13
C ARG A 233 -18.26 36.72 -9.60
N THR A 234 -18.08 37.72 -10.46
CA THR A 234 -17.96 37.55 -11.92
C THR A 234 -16.78 36.66 -12.31
N CYS A 235 -17.06 35.48 -12.85
CA CYS A 235 -16.06 34.53 -13.35
C CYS A 235 -16.18 34.40 -14.88
N MET A 236 -15.07 34.54 -15.61
CA MET A 236 -15.10 34.51 -17.07
C MET A 236 -14.52 33.20 -17.63
N VAL A 237 -15.29 32.52 -18.50
CA VAL A 237 -14.88 31.32 -19.23
C VAL A 237 -14.70 31.67 -20.71
N VAL A 238 -13.47 31.56 -21.20
CA VAL A 238 -13.08 31.86 -22.58
C VAL A 238 -12.99 30.57 -23.37
N GLY A 239 -13.98 30.32 -24.21
CA GLY A 239 -14.08 29.11 -25.03
C GLY A 239 -15.51 28.79 -25.48
N HIS A 240 -15.61 27.84 -26.40
CA HIS A 240 -16.85 27.41 -27.04
C HIS A 240 -17.10 25.89 -26.93
N ASN A 241 -16.06 25.13 -26.59
CA ASN A 241 -16.08 23.67 -26.60
C ASN A 241 -16.80 23.02 -25.39
N ARG A 242 -16.87 21.68 -25.35
CA ARG A 242 -17.49 20.93 -24.23
C ARG A 242 -16.74 21.06 -22.90
N LEU A 243 -15.44 21.42 -22.91
CA LEU A 243 -14.67 21.69 -21.70
C LEU A 243 -15.04 23.07 -21.12
N ALA A 244 -15.30 24.08 -21.96
CA ALA A 244 -15.87 25.37 -21.55
C ALA A 244 -17.20 25.15 -20.81
N ALA A 245 -18.12 24.39 -21.41
CA ALA A 245 -19.39 24.01 -20.77
C ALA A 245 -19.19 23.32 -19.41
N SER A 246 -18.20 22.44 -19.28
CA SER A 246 -17.85 21.81 -18.00
C SER A 246 -17.28 22.78 -16.97
N ARG A 247 -16.54 23.84 -17.38
CA ARG A 247 -16.08 24.89 -16.45
C ARG A 247 -17.22 25.80 -16.00
N VAL A 248 -18.08 26.21 -16.94
CA VAL A 248 -19.30 26.99 -16.66
C VAL A 248 -20.17 26.26 -15.65
N LEU A 249 -20.42 24.96 -15.82
CA LEU A 249 -21.18 24.15 -14.86
C LEU A 249 -20.55 24.18 -13.46
N SER A 250 -19.25 23.89 -13.33
CA SER A 250 -18.58 23.87 -12.02
C SER A 250 -18.50 25.24 -11.31
N LEU A 251 -18.65 26.34 -12.05
CA LEU A 251 -18.74 27.71 -11.50
C LEU A 251 -20.17 28.07 -11.09
N LEU A 252 -21.18 27.67 -11.88
CA LEU A 252 -22.59 27.81 -11.50
C LEU A 252 -22.95 26.95 -10.28
N GLU A 253 -22.39 25.73 -10.16
CA GLU A 253 -22.45 24.91 -8.94
C GLU A 253 -21.75 25.54 -7.71
N ALA A 254 -21.06 26.66 -7.88
CA ALA A 254 -20.40 27.41 -6.82
C ALA A 254 -21.00 28.83 -6.63
N GLU A 255 -22.17 29.09 -7.24
CA GLU A 255 -22.92 30.36 -7.15
C GLU A 255 -22.14 31.58 -7.69
N ALA A 256 -21.28 31.34 -8.68
CA ALA A 256 -20.60 32.40 -9.43
C ALA A 256 -21.47 33.01 -10.54
N ASP A 257 -21.35 34.32 -10.76
CA ASP A 257 -21.89 34.98 -11.96
C ASP A 257 -20.97 34.65 -13.15
N VAL A 258 -21.43 33.86 -14.12
CA VAL A 258 -20.56 33.34 -15.20
C VAL A 258 -20.76 34.07 -16.53
N ILE A 259 -19.70 34.72 -17.00
CA ILE A 259 -19.61 35.29 -18.35
C ILE A 259 -18.88 34.27 -19.26
N THR A 260 -19.52 33.86 -20.36
CA THR A 260 -18.88 33.04 -21.40
C THR A 260 -18.45 33.90 -22.58
N ALA A 261 -17.20 33.76 -23.03
CA ALA A 261 -16.62 34.63 -24.05
C ALA A 261 -16.05 33.83 -25.25
N SER A 262 -16.52 34.14 -26.46
CA SER A 262 -16.14 33.46 -27.72
C SER A 262 -16.02 34.45 -28.89
N GLU A 263 -15.25 34.09 -29.91
CA GLU A 263 -15.17 34.87 -31.18
C GLU A 263 -16.41 34.66 -32.06
N GLN A 264 -17.02 33.48 -31.98
CA GLN A 264 -18.23 33.12 -32.73
C GLN A 264 -19.28 32.44 -31.84
N GLU A 265 -20.54 32.77 -32.11
CA GLU A 265 -21.72 32.26 -31.39
C GLU A 265 -22.20 30.92 -31.99
N ASP A 266 -22.04 30.76 -33.31
CA ASP A 266 -22.44 29.56 -34.05
C ASP A 266 -21.60 28.31 -33.78
N GLU A 267 -20.42 28.46 -33.14
CA GLU A 267 -19.56 27.34 -32.72
C GLU A 267 -19.71 26.95 -31.23
N LEU A 268 -20.60 27.63 -30.48
CA LEU A 268 -20.87 27.31 -29.06
C LEU A 268 -21.48 25.91 -28.88
N SER A 269 -21.05 25.19 -27.84
CA SER A 269 -21.69 23.96 -27.40
C SER A 269 -23.18 24.15 -27.08
N GLU A 270 -24.02 23.15 -27.38
CA GLU A 270 -25.48 23.19 -27.19
C GLU A 270 -25.89 23.59 -25.77
N GLU A 271 -25.19 23.07 -24.76
CA GLU A 271 -25.35 23.38 -23.34
C GLU A 271 -25.14 24.87 -23.02
N LEU A 272 -24.15 25.51 -23.67
CA LEU A 272 -23.90 26.95 -23.51
C LEU A 272 -25.01 27.78 -24.15
N ARG A 273 -25.45 27.42 -25.37
CA ARG A 273 -26.57 28.10 -26.05
C ARG A 273 -27.88 27.96 -25.28
N TYR A 274 -28.10 26.82 -24.62
CA TYR A 274 -29.25 26.63 -23.73
C TYR A 274 -29.17 27.58 -22.53
N ARG A 275 -28.04 27.61 -21.81
CA ARG A 275 -27.89 28.44 -20.60
C ARG A 275 -27.98 29.95 -20.88
N ILE A 276 -27.41 30.41 -21.99
CA ILE A 276 -27.57 31.80 -22.48
C ILE A 276 -29.06 32.11 -22.71
N LYS A 277 -29.79 31.23 -23.42
CA LYS A 277 -31.23 31.41 -23.68
C LYS A 277 -32.10 31.38 -22.42
N THR A 278 -31.69 30.67 -21.37
CA THR A 278 -32.37 30.68 -20.07
C THR A 278 -31.96 31.84 -19.16
N GLY A 279 -31.04 32.72 -19.58
CA GLY A 279 -30.53 33.83 -18.76
C GLY A 279 -29.70 33.39 -17.55
N GLN A 280 -29.05 32.22 -17.63
CA GLN A 280 -28.20 31.69 -16.55
C GLN A 280 -26.73 32.11 -16.66
N ILE A 281 -26.30 32.54 -17.85
CA ILE A 281 -24.93 32.99 -18.13
C ILE A 281 -24.96 34.12 -19.16
N ASP A 282 -24.10 35.10 -18.98
CA ASP A 282 -23.91 36.18 -19.95
C ASP A 282 -22.99 35.74 -21.10
N TYR A 283 -23.19 36.32 -22.28
CA TYR A 283 -22.36 36.06 -23.46
C TYR A 283 -21.62 37.32 -23.93
N LEU A 284 -20.31 37.23 -24.03
CA LEU A 284 -19.44 38.29 -24.56
C LEU A 284 -18.80 37.85 -25.88
N LYS A 285 -19.11 38.56 -26.97
CA LYS A 285 -18.41 38.36 -28.25
C LYS A 285 -17.04 39.02 -28.20
N LEU A 286 -15.99 38.26 -28.51
CA LEU A 286 -14.59 38.72 -28.52
C LEU A 286 -14.15 39.13 -29.93
N ASP A 287 -13.40 40.23 -30.02
CA ASP A 287 -12.75 40.66 -31.26
C ASP A 287 -11.54 39.77 -31.60
N PRO A 288 -11.40 39.25 -32.85
CA PRO A 288 -10.28 38.38 -33.25
C PRO A 288 -8.88 39.02 -33.24
N LEU A 289 -8.77 40.32 -32.96
CA LEU A 289 -7.52 41.10 -32.99
C LEU A 289 -7.12 41.66 -31.60
N LEU A 290 -7.74 41.14 -30.54
CA LEU A 290 -7.57 41.68 -29.18
C LEU A 290 -6.23 41.19 -28.56
N GLU A 291 -5.17 41.99 -28.72
CA GLU A 291 -3.84 41.73 -28.15
C GLU A 291 -3.51 42.67 -26.96
N GLY A 292 -2.60 42.22 -26.08
CA GLY A 292 -1.99 43.03 -25.02
C GLY A 292 -2.99 43.76 -24.09
N SER A 293 -2.96 45.08 -24.12
CA SER A 293 -3.73 45.98 -23.23
C SER A 293 -5.25 45.88 -23.39
N GLY A 294 -5.76 45.32 -24.49
CA GLY A 294 -7.19 45.04 -24.63
C GLY A 294 -7.71 44.09 -23.55
N TRP A 295 -6.93 43.04 -23.21
CA TRP A 295 -7.34 42.06 -22.20
C TRP A 295 -7.40 42.64 -20.79
N SER A 296 -6.44 43.48 -20.40
CA SER A 296 -6.45 44.10 -19.07
C SER A 296 -7.53 45.18 -18.92
N ALA A 297 -7.98 45.81 -20.01
CA ALA A 297 -9.16 46.68 -20.00
C ALA A 297 -10.47 45.87 -19.88
N LEU A 298 -10.60 44.78 -20.63
CA LEU A 298 -11.77 43.90 -20.63
C LEU A 298 -11.98 43.22 -19.27
N LEU A 299 -10.91 42.72 -18.64
CA LEU A 299 -10.95 42.11 -17.31
C LEU A 299 -11.30 43.11 -16.20
N LYS A 300 -10.80 44.36 -16.29
CA LYS A 300 -11.14 45.44 -15.34
C LYS A 300 -12.61 45.88 -15.45
N SER A 301 -13.11 46.06 -16.66
CA SER A 301 -14.49 46.55 -16.89
C SER A 301 -15.55 45.59 -16.38
N HIS A 302 -15.34 44.28 -16.52
CA HIS A 302 -16.26 43.24 -16.01
C HIS A 302 -15.91 42.76 -14.59
N ARG A 303 -14.94 43.39 -13.91
CA ARG A 303 -14.49 43.08 -12.54
C ARG A 303 -14.21 41.58 -12.30
N VAL A 304 -13.60 40.93 -13.29
CA VAL A 304 -13.44 39.45 -13.32
C VAL A 304 -12.58 38.95 -12.16
N ALA A 305 -13.17 38.09 -11.33
CA ALA A 305 -12.53 37.51 -10.14
C ALA A 305 -11.79 36.19 -10.41
N LEU A 306 -12.11 35.49 -11.52
CA LEU A 306 -11.45 34.25 -11.95
C LEU A 306 -11.57 34.08 -13.46
N LEU A 307 -10.50 33.61 -14.10
CA LEU A 307 -10.41 33.44 -15.56
C LEU A 307 -10.10 31.99 -15.94
N CYS A 308 -10.94 31.40 -16.80
CA CYS A 308 -10.71 30.10 -17.43
C CYS A 308 -10.53 30.25 -18.93
N VAL A 309 -9.58 29.52 -19.52
CA VAL A 309 -9.37 29.45 -20.98
C VAL A 309 -9.29 27.98 -21.39
N THR A 310 -10.13 27.59 -22.35
CA THR A 310 -10.33 26.17 -22.72
C THR A 310 -10.12 25.85 -24.20
N ASP A 311 -9.86 26.85 -25.04
CA ASP A 311 -9.64 26.71 -26.47
C ASP A 311 -8.31 27.37 -26.89
N THR A 312 -7.19 26.65 -26.76
CA THR A 312 -5.87 27.11 -27.24
C THR A 312 -5.14 26.14 -28.17
N LEU A 313 -5.65 24.91 -28.35
CA LEU A 313 -5.04 23.88 -29.24
C LEU A 313 -5.97 23.23 -30.27
N ILE A 314 -7.29 23.48 -30.24
CA ILE A 314 -8.25 22.89 -31.19
C ILE A 314 -8.42 23.80 -32.42
N ALA A 315 -8.53 23.19 -33.61
CA ALA A 315 -8.16 23.84 -34.86
C ALA A 315 -9.34 24.34 -35.72
N SER A 316 -9.50 25.66 -35.80
CA SER A 316 -10.12 26.36 -36.95
C SER A 316 -9.40 27.70 -37.19
N PHE A 317 -9.35 28.57 -36.18
CA PHE A 317 -8.59 29.83 -36.17
C PHE A 317 -7.51 29.85 -35.07
N ARG A 318 -6.39 30.52 -35.33
CA ARG A 318 -5.19 30.45 -34.48
C ARG A 318 -5.17 31.51 -33.37
N ARG A 319 -5.68 31.16 -32.18
CA ARG A 319 -5.06 31.70 -30.96
C ARG A 319 -3.69 31.09 -30.79
N SER A 320 -2.67 31.78 -31.28
CA SER A 320 -1.28 31.34 -31.13
C SER A 320 -0.87 31.28 -29.66
N ALA A 321 0.19 30.55 -29.30
CA ALA A 321 0.69 30.48 -27.92
C ALA A 321 0.94 31.87 -27.30
N ARG A 322 1.30 32.87 -28.12
CA ARG A 322 1.44 34.28 -27.70
C ARG A 322 0.14 34.88 -27.15
N SER A 323 -1.03 34.49 -27.66
CA SER A 323 -2.32 34.94 -27.12
C SER A 323 -2.54 34.40 -25.70
N ALA A 324 -2.20 33.13 -25.44
CA ALA A 324 -2.22 32.55 -24.10
C ALA A 324 -1.19 33.22 -23.17
N GLU A 325 0.00 33.54 -23.67
CA GLU A 325 1.03 34.30 -22.93
C GLU A 325 0.55 35.73 -22.60
N PHE A 326 -0.08 36.44 -23.53
CA PHE A 326 -0.65 37.77 -23.29
C PHE A 326 -1.81 37.74 -22.28
N ILE A 327 -2.68 36.73 -22.34
CA ILE A 327 -3.75 36.52 -21.34
C ILE A 327 -3.15 36.23 -19.96
N ALA A 328 -2.08 35.43 -19.88
CA ALA A 328 -1.37 35.16 -18.63
C ALA A 328 -0.70 36.41 -18.05
N ILE A 329 -0.06 37.23 -18.88
CA ILE A 329 0.53 38.52 -18.47
C ILE A 329 -0.57 39.48 -18.00
N ALA A 330 -1.69 39.58 -18.73
CA ALA A 330 -2.82 40.43 -18.35
C ALA A 330 -3.43 40.00 -17.01
N ALA A 331 -3.78 38.73 -16.83
CA ALA A 331 -4.32 38.21 -15.57
C ALA A 331 -3.33 38.38 -14.39
N SER A 332 -2.04 38.10 -14.62
CA SER A 332 -0.99 38.30 -13.62
C SER A 332 -0.85 39.76 -13.20
N SER A 333 -0.93 40.71 -14.15
CA SER A 333 -0.89 42.16 -13.85
C SER A 333 -2.10 42.69 -13.07
N LEU A 334 -3.14 41.86 -12.89
CA LEU A 334 -4.37 42.17 -12.17
C LEU A 334 -4.58 41.29 -10.93
N ASN A 335 -3.62 40.40 -10.62
CA ASN A 335 -3.74 39.36 -9.58
C ASN A 335 -4.98 38.44 -9.74
N ILE A 336 -5.47 38.23 -10.97
CA ILE A 336 -6.64 37.39 -11.25
C ILE A 336 -6.20 35.91 -11.39
N PRO A 337 -6.78 34.97 -10.63
CA PRO A 337 -6.56 33.54 -10.83
C PRO A 337 -6.90 33.06 -12.25
N LEU A 338 -5.97 32.35 -12.88
CA LEU A 338 -6.05 31.90 -14.27
C LEU A 338 -5.85 30.38 -14.38
N ASN A 339 -6.76 29.71 -15.10
CA ASN A 339 -6.55 28.35 -15.59
C ASN A 339 -6.58 28.33 -17.13
N ILE A 340 -5.51 27.87 -17.77
CA ILE A 340 -5.46 27.53 -19.20
C ILE A 340 -5.40 26.01 -19.31
N SER A 341 -6.52 25.37 -19.64
CA SER A 341 -6.66 23.90 -19.50
C SER A 341 -5.71 23.09 -20.40
N ASP A 342 -5.29 23.62 -21.55
CA ASP A 342 -4.31 22.98 -22.44
C ASP A 342 -2.84 23.24 -22.02
N GLN A 343 -2.59 24.30 -21.25
CA GLN A 343 -1.24 24.77 -20.90
C GLN A 343 -1.11 25.02 -19.38
N PRO A 344 -0.98 23.95 -18.55
CA PRO A 344 -0.85 24.09 -17.10
C PRO A 344 0.33 24.96 -16.63
N ARG A 345 1.36 25.15 -17.47
CA ARG A 345 2.51 26.02 -17.19
C ARG A 345 2.19 27.52 -17.15
N LEU A 346 1.10 27.94 -17.79
CA LEU A 346 0.63 29.33 -17.79
C LEU A 346 -0.56 29.55 -16.82
N SER A 347 -0.94 28.50 -16.07
CA SER A 347 -2.04 28.56 -15.11
C SER A 347 -1.53 28.90 -13.71
N THR A 348 -2.21 29.79 -12.99
CA THR A 348 -1.94 30.03 -11.57
C THR A 348 -2.60 28.98 -10.67
N PHE A 349 -3.69 28.35 -11.14
CA PHE A 349 -4.38 27.27 -10.43
C PHE A 349 -4.76 26.11 -11.37
N ASN A 350 -4.97 24.93 -10.80
CA ASN A 350 -5.45 23.73 -11.50
C ASN A 350 -6.75 23.24 -10.87
N PHE A 351 -7.74 22.88 -11.69
CA PHE A 351 -8.99 22.28 -11.20
C PHE A 351 -8.73 20.89 -10.58
N PRO A 352 -9.03 20.67 -9.28
CA PRO A 352 -8.97 19.35 -8.66
C PRO A 352 -10.13 18.46 -9.13
N SER A 353 -10.04 17.16 -8.85
CA SER A 353 -11.20 16.26 -8.93
C SER A 353 -12.03 16.43 -7.66
N VAL A 354 -13.13 17.19 -7.75
CA VAL A 354 -14.03 17.50 -6.63
C VAL A 354 -15.15 16.46 -6.50
N HIS A 355 -15.57 16.15 -5.28
CA HIS A 355 -16.89 15.60 -4.95
C HIS A 355 -17.56 16.48 -3.89
N ARG A 356 -18.86 16.72 -4.05
CA ARG A 356 -19.72 17.42 -3.10
C ARG A 356 -20.77 16.43 -2.63
N PHE A 357 -21.08 16.41 -1.33
CA PHE A 357 -22.14 15.58 -0.79
C PHE A 357 -23.50 16.30 -0.91
N PRO A 358 -24.63 15.57 -0.84
CA PRO A 358 -25.94 16.20 -0.77
C PRO A 358 -26.20 16.74 0.63
N GLY A 359 -26.55 18.03 0.73
CA GLY A 359 -26.98 18.66 1.98
C GLY A 359 -28.49 18.48 2.24
N ILE A 360 -29.02 19.25 3.19
CA ILE A 360 -30.45 19.26 3.53
C ILE A 360 -31.25 20.17 2.59
N ALA A 361 -30.75 21.39 2.32
CA ALA A 361 -31.42 22.40 1.50
C ALA A 361 -30.67 22.74 0.18
N GLY A 362 -29.48 22.17 -0.05
CA GLY A 362 -28.61 22.50 -1.19
C GLY A 362 -27.39 21.58 -1.31
N PRO A 363 -26.36 21.97 -2.07
CA PRO A 363 -25.06 21.27 -2.03
C PRO A 363 -24.42 21.44 -0.64
N SER A 364 -23.95 20.35 -0.02
CA SER A 364 -23.46 20.42 1.36
C SER A 364 -22.18 21.27 1.50
N SER A 365 -21.97 21.80 2.70
CA SER A 365 -20.71 22.46 3.07
C SER A 365 -19.47 21.55 2.88
N LEU A 366 -19.61 20.23 3.08
CA LEU A 366 -18.51 19.28 2.90
C LEU A 366 -18.19 19.02 1.42
N GLN A 367 -16.94 19.31 1.04
CA GLN A 367 -16.41 19.09 -0.32
C GLN A 367 -15.04 18.42 -0.25
N ILE A 368 -14.79 17.40 -1.09
CA ILE A 368 -13.52 16.68 -1.16
C ILE A 368 -12.86 16.93 -2.51
N ALA A 369 -11.71 17.60 -2.50
CA ALA A 369 -10.92 17.95 -3.68
C ALA A 369 -9.61 17.13 -3.74
N VAL A 370 -9.36 16.43 -4.85
CA VAL A 370 -8.12 15.66 -5.05
C VAL A 370 -7.33 16.19 -6.25
N SER A 371 -6.07 16.58 -6.03
CA SER A 371 -5.14 17.06 -7.06
C SER A 371 -3.78 16.39 -6.94
N THR A 372 -3.12 16.20 -8.09
CA THR A 372 -1.70 15.82 -8.24
C THR A 372 -0.94 16.87 -9.05
N ASN A 373 -1.35 18.13 -8.97
CA ASN A 373 -0.77 19.28 -9.68
C ASN A 373 -0.60 19.01 -11.20
N GLY A 374 -1.65 18.47 -11.83
CA GLY A 374 -1.70 18.12 -13.25
C GLY A 374 -1.04 16.79 -13.64
N ASN A 375 -0.11 16.26 -12.86
CA ASN A 375 0.73 15.10 -13.23
C ASN A 375 0.02 13.73 -13.24
N GLY A 376 -1.29 13.66 -13.00
CA GLY A 376 -1.96 12.41 -12.62
C GLY A 376 -3.48 12.41 -12.71
N CYS A 377 -4.08 13.10 -13.70
CA CYS A 377 -5.54 13.33 -13.76
C CYS A 377 -6.41 12.07 -13.64
N ARG A 378 -5.99 10.92 -14.20
CA ARG A 378 -6.71 9.63 -14.04
C ARG A 378 -6.56 9.02 -12.65
N LEU A 379 -5.45 9.29 -11.95
CA LEU A 379 -5.21 8.84 -10.58
C LEU A 379 -6.06 9.64 -9.59
N ASN A 380 -6.19 10.96 -9.78
CA ASN A 380 -7.08 11.82 -8.97
C ASN A 380 -8.52 11.31 -8.95
N ALA A 381 -9.06 10.95 -10.11
CA ALA A 381 -10.40 10.39 -10.24
C ALA A 381 -10.54 9.02 -9.55
N ARG A 382 -9.47 8.23 -9.41
CA ARG A 382 -9.47 6.95 -8.68
C ARG A 382 -9.35 7.16 -7.17
N ILE A 383 -8.43 8.01 -6.71
CA ILE A 383 -8.25 8.35 -5.28
C ILE A 383 -9.54 8.96 -4.73
N ARG A 384 -10.15 9.93 -5.44
CA ARG A 384 -11.44 10.52 -5.05
C ARG A 384 -12.54 9.46 -4.92
N ARG A 385 -12.63 8.49 -5.83
CA ARG A 385 -13.61 7.39 -5.74
C ARG A 385 -13.36 6.49 -4.53
N ASP A 386 -12.11 6.16 -4.25
CA ASP A 386 -11.73 5.33 -3.09
C ASP A 386 -12.11 6.01 -1.78
N ILE A 387 -11.74 7.29 -1.62
CA ILE A 387 -12.13 8.12 -0.46
C ILE A 387 -13.66 8.17 -0.31
N VAL A 388 -14.39 8.53 -1.36
CA VAL A 388 -15.86 8.64 -1.33
C VAL A 388 -16.53 7.29 -1.04
N SER A 389 -15.97 6.17 -1.53
CA SER A 389 -16.51 4.82 -1.26
C SER A 389 -16.34 4.33 0.19
N ARG A 390 -15.56 5.05 1.01
CA ARG A 390 -15.33 4.74 2.43
C ARG A 390 -16.10 5.69 3.37
N LEU A 391 -16.80 6.68 2.84
CA LEU A 391 -17.55 7.67 3.61
C LEU A 391 -19.07 7.38 3.51
N PRO A 392 -19.86 7.58 4.60
CA PRO A 392 -21.31 7.46 4.53
C PRO A 392 -21.92 8.45 3.52
N PRO A 393 -22.99 8.10 2.80
CA PRO A 393 -23.58 8.99 1.79
C PRO A 393 -24.19 10.27 2.39
N ASP A 394 -24.75 10.18 3.60
CA ASP A 394 -25.38 11.30 4.31
C ASP A 394 -24.39 12.21 5.07
N VAL A 395 -23.07 11.94 5.01
CA VAL A 395 -22.06 12.64 5.82
C VAL A 395 -22.03 14.16 5.60
N GLY A 396 -22.43 14.63 4.40
CA GLY A 396 -22.54 16.07 4.11
C GLY A 396 -23.60 16.79 4.92
N ARG A 397 -24.65 16.11 5.40
CA ARG A 397 -25.67 16.72 6.25
C ARG A 397 -25.13 17.11 7.62
N ALA A 398 -24.23 16.30 8.19
CA ALA A 398 -23.66 16.53 9.51
C ALA A 398 -22.79 17.80 9.61
N THR A 399 -22.50 18.46 8.48
CA THR A 399 -21.70 19.68 8.41
C THR A 399 -22.49 20.91 7.93
N ASP A 400 -23.77 20.77 7.56
CA ASP A 400 -24.58 21.90 7.09
C ASP A 400 -24.84 22.92 8.21
N PRO A 401 -24.88 24.24 7.92
CA PRO A 401 -24.98 25.28 8.94
C PRO A 401 -26.30 25.21 9.74
N ASP A 402 -27.37 24.72 9.12
CA ASP A 402 -28.69 24.54 9.73
C ASP A 402 -28.81 23.26 10.59
N THR A 403 -27.70 22.58 10.90
CA THR A 403 -27.71 21.47 11.87
C THR A 403 -27.51 21.96 13.31
N PRO A 404 -28.12 21.30 14.32
CA PRO A 404 -28.03 21.78 15.71
C PRO A 404 -26.63 21.64 16.33
N LEU A 405 -25.66 21.01 15.64
CA LEU A 405 -24.24 21.06 16.00
C LEU A 405 -23.66 22.49 15.92
N ASN A 406 -24.32 23.37 15.17
CA ASN A 406 -23.95 24.78 14.98
C ASN A 406 -24.82 25.77 15.78
N ALA A 407 -25.76 25.27 16.60
CA ALA A 407 -26.61 26.10 17.45
C ALA A 407 -25.82 26.82 18.56
N ALA A 408 -26.42 27.84 19.17
CA ALA A 408 -25.84 28.57 20.30
C ALA A 408 -25.70 27.66 21.53
N VAL A 409 -24.54 27.70 22.20
CA VAL A 409 -24.22 26.79 23.31
C VAL A 409 -24.72 27.38 24.64
N PRO A 410 -25.53 26.65 25.45
CA PRO A 410 -25.96 27.11 26.77
C PRO A 410 -24.78 27.40 27.72
N GLN A 411 -24.99 28.33 28.66
CA GLN A 411 -23.99 28.65 29.68
C GLN A 411 -23.89 27.53 30.74
N LEU A 412 -22.72 26.88 30.81
CA LEU A 412 -22.42 25.83 31.79
C LEU A 412 -21.63 26.38 32.99
N ASP A 413 -22.32 26.61 34.10
CA ASP A 413 -21.74 27.05 35.38
C ASP A 413 -20.96 25.93 36.09
N THR A 414 -19.82 25.50 35.55
CA THR A 414 -18.79 24.75 36.31
C THR A 414 -17.42 24.69 35.61
N PRO A 415 -16.37 25.35 36.13
CA PRO A 415 -15.00 25.14 35.65
C PRO A 415 -14.41 23.84 36.21
N SER A 416 -13.81 23.01 35.35
CA SER A 416 -13.13 21.78 35.78
C SER A 416 -11.89 22.05 36.66
N LEU A 417 -11.54 21.13 37.55
CA LEU A 417 -10.41 21.25 38.50
C LEU A 417 -9.06 21.57 37.84
N LEU A 418 -8.83 21.17 36.59
CA LEU A 418 -7.62 21.49 35.82
C LEU A 418 -7.48 23.00 35.50
N ASN A 419 -8.59 23.74 35.47
CA ASN A 419 -8.59 25.16 35.10
C ASN A 419 -8.41 26.11 36.29
N GLN A 420 -8.61 25.68 37.55
CA GLN A 420 -8.49 26.59 38.70
C GLN A 420 -7.12 27.28 38.77
N ALA A 421 -6.04 26.53 38.52
CA ALA A 421 -4.67 27.05 38.47
C ALA A 421 -4.35 27.95 37.25
N ALA A 422 -5.21 27.97 36.22
CA ALA A 422 -5.07 28.84 35.04
C ALA A 422 -5.97 30.09 35.14
N PHE A 423 -7.14 29.95 35.76
CA PHE A 423 -8.15 31.01 35.89
C PHE A 423 -7.69 32.16 36.79
N GLU A 424 -6.90 31.86 37.84
CA GLU A 424 -6.28 32.89 38.69
C GLU A 424 -5.20 33.73 37.98
N LEU A 425 -4.74 33.33 36.78
CA LEU A 425 -3.62 33.96 36.07
C LEU A 425 -4.02 34.81 34.85
N ARG A 426 -5.28 34.78 34.40
CA ARG A 426 -5.78 35.64 33.29
C ARG A 426 -7.23 36.07 33.53
N ALA A 427 -7.40 37.31 33.96
CA ALA A 427 -8.70 37.90 34.28
C ALA A 427 -9.00 39.18 33.47
N VAL A 428 -8.64 39.21 32.17
CA VAL A 428 -9.17 40.15 31.16
C VAL A 428 -9.11 39.46 29.78
N GLU A 429 -10.27 39.06 29.23
CA GLU A 429 -10.48 38.72 27.80
C GLU A 429 -12.02 38.73 27.54
N THR A 430 -12.47 38.81 26.29
CA THR A 430 -13.85 39.27 25.95
C THR A 430 -14.88 38.16 25.71
N GLU A 431 -16.16 38.46 25.96
CA GLU A 431 -17.29 37.49 25.92
C GLU A 431 -17.40 36.74 24.58
N ASP A 432 -17.20 37.43 23.44
CA ASP A 432 -17.28 36.86 22.10
C ASP A 432 -16.24 35.74 21.86
N GLU A 433 -14.98 35.96 22.28
CA GLU A 433 -13.90 34.98 22.13
C GLU A 433 -14.15 33.74 23.00
N ASP A 434 -14.72 33.94 24.19
CA ASP A 434 -15.01 32.85 25.10
C ASP A 434 -16.22 32.02 24.61
N GLU A 435 -17.24 32.61 23.99
CA GLU A 435 -18.29 31.86 23.28
C GLU A 435 -17.71 31.05 22.10
N GLN A 436 -16.83 31.64 21.30
CA GLN A 436 -16.19 30.95 20.18
C GLN A 436 -15.32 29.77 20.65
N LEU A 437 -14.57 29.94 21.74
CA LEU A 437 -13.78 28.88 22.38
C LEU A 437 -14.66 27.80 23.05
N ARG A 438 -15.85 28.13 23.54
CA ARG A 438 -16.84 27.14 24.03
C ARG A 438 -17.39 26.32 22.86
N ARG A 439 -17.77 26.96 21.75
CA ARG A 439 -18.27 26.28 20.53
C ARG A 439 -17.22 25.33 19.93
N MET A 440 -15.95 25.73 19.85
CA MET A 440 -14.88 24.84 19.39
C MET A 440 -14.72 23.59 20.28
N ARG A 441 -14.80 23.75 21.61
CA ARG A 441 -14.75 22.63 22.57
C ARG A 441 -15.96 21.70 22.42
N TRP A 442 -17.17 22.25 22.25
CA TRP A 442 -18.40 21.49 22.03
C TRP A 442 -18.33 20.64 20.75
N VAL A 443 -17.96 21.24 19.61
CA VAL A 443 -17.85 20.54 18.32
C VAL A 443 -16.78 19.45 18.37
N HIS A 444 -15.63 19.70 19.00
CA HIS A 444 -14.58 18.69 19.20
C HIS A 444 -15.09 17.50 20.03
N GLN A 445 -15.78 17.75 21.15
CA GLN A 445 -16.29 16.69 22.03
C GLN A 445 -17.38 15.86 21.34
N MET A 446 -18.36 16.52 20.69
CA MET A 446 -19.41 15.81 19.94
C MET A 446 -18.82 14.96 18.78
N SER A 447 -17.73 15.42 18.16
CA SER A 447 -17.04 14.68 17.08
C SER A 447 -16.18 13.51 17.57
N GLU A 448 -15.81 13.46 18.86
CA GLU A 448 -15.14 12.30 19.46
C GLU A 448 -16.12 11.27 20.03
N TYR A 449 -17.20 11.71 20.68
CA TYR A 449 -18.15 10.80 21.34
C TYR A 449 -19.14 10.13 20.38
N TYR A 450 -19.42 10.71 19.21
CA TYR A 450 -20.41 10.17 18.27
C TYR A 450 -19.82 9.88 16.88
N SER A 451 -20.22 8.76 16.29
CA SER A 451 -19.81 8.41 14.93
C SER A 451 -20.46 9.32 13.88
N TYR A 452 -19.82 9.46 12.71
CA TYR A 452 -20.35 10.24 11.58
C TYR A 452 -21.77 9.82 11.16
N GLU A 453 -22.12 8.53 11.32
CA GLU A 453 -23.46 8.01 11.03
C GLU A 453 -24.50 8.38 12.10
N ALA A 454 -24.10 8.53 13.36
CA ALA A 454 -24.96 9.03 14.43
C ALA A 454 -25.18 10.54 14.27
N LEU A 455 -24.10 11.33 14.11
CA LEU A 455 -24.15 12.78 13.93
C LEU A 455 -25.01 13.19 12.73
N GLY A 456 -24.89 12.49 11.59
CA GLY A 456 -25.71 12.72 10.39
C GLY A 456 -27.19 12.33 10.50
N ARG A 457 -27.64 11.82 11.67
CA ARG A 457 -29.04 11.44 11.94
C ARG A 457 -29.65 12.12 13.17
N MET A 458 -28.89 12.89 13.95
CA MET A 458 -29.39 13.54 15.16
C MET A 458 -30.40 14.66 14.83
N GLY A 459 -31.56 14.61 15.49
CA GLY A 459 -32.50 15.73 15.51
C GLY A 459 -32.20 16.75 16.61
N GLU A 460 -32.80 17.93 16.49
CA GLU A 460 -32.71 19.03 17.46
C GLU A 460 -33.03 18.58 18.90
N GLY A 461 -34.16 17.89 19.08
CA GLY A 461 -34.59 17.34 20.38
C GLY A 461 -33.81 16.10 20.87
N ASP A 462 -32.87 15.56 20.11
CA ASP A 462 -31.91 14.56 20.59
C ASP A 462 -30.62 15.25 21.10
N ILE A 463 -30.24 16.37 20.49
CA ILE A 463 -29.10 17.20 20.91
C ILE A 463 -29.44 17.98 22.20
N GLU A 464 -30.68 18.43 22.39
CA GLU A 464 -31.14 18.93 23.70
C GLU A 464 -30.98 17.87 24.82
N ARG A 465 -31.26 16.59 24.54
CA ARG A 465 -31.04 15.50 25.52
C ARG A 465 -29.56 15.22 25.76
N ALA A 466 -28.70 15.40 24.76
CA ALA A 466 -27.25 15.33 24.94
C ALA A 466 -26.76 16.48 25.86
N LEU A 467 -27.23 17.71 25.67
CA LEU A 467 -26.90 18.85 26.53
C LEU A 467 -27.40 18.65 27.97
N GLY A 468 -28.68 18.36 28.17
CA GLY A 468 -29.29 18.20 29.50
C GLY A 468 -28.80 16.98 30.30
N THR A 469 -28.19 15.98 29.64
CA THR A 469 -27.49 14.88 30.34
C THR A 469 -26.06 15.23 30.75
N TRP A 470 -25.44 16.25 30.13
CA TRP A 470 -24.13 16.78 30.53
C TRP A 470 -24.24 17.76 31.70
N GLU A 471 -25.23 18.68 31.71
CA GLU A 471 -25.50 19.60 32.83
C GLU A 471 -25.61 18.86 34.17
N ARG A 472 -26.33 17.73 34.19
CA ARG A 472 -26.49 16.89 35.38
C ARG A 472 -25.21 16.15 35.80
N LYS A 473 -24.31 15.83 34.88
CA LYS A 473 -23.04 15.14 35.18
C LYS A 473 -21.95 16.10 35.65
N ALA A 474 -21.97 17.37 35.22
CA ALA A 474 -21.01 18.38 35.64
C ALA A 474 -21.09 18.67 37.17
N ALA A 475 -22.29 18.60 37.75
CA ALA A 475 -22.53 18.84 39.18
C ALA A 475 -22.06 17.70 40.11
N ASP A 476 -22.14 16.44 39.67
CA ASP A 476 -21.93 15.25 40.53
C ASP A 476 -20.48 14.71 40.52
N GLY A 477 -19.57 15.29 39.74
CA GLY A 477 -18.12 15.04 39.85
C GLY A 477 -17.61 13.64 39.50
N GLY A 478 -18.46 12.75 38.98
CA GLY A 478 -18.12 11.39 38.56
C GLY A 478 -18.37 11.15 37.07
N LEU A 479 -17.63 10.20 36.47
CA LEU A 479 -17.78 9.77 35.07
C LEU A 479 -18.61 8.47 34.98
N PRO A 480 -19.84 8.50 34.41
CA PRO A 480 -20.65 7.30 34.21
C PRO A 480 -20.94 7.03 32.72
N HIS A 481 -20.55 5.83 32.26
CA HIS A 481 -21.19 5.16 31.12
C HIS A 481 -22.61 4.72 31.51
N HIS A 482 -23.61 5.08 30.70
CA HIS A 482 -24.83 4.28 30.39
C HIS A 482 -25.83 5.06 29.53
N GLU A 483 -26.78 4.34 28.93
CA GLU A 483 -27.79 4.83 27.98
C GLU A 483 -29.25 4.72 28.50
N GLY A 484 -30.23 5.18 27.70
CA GLY A 484 -31.69 4.99 27.88
C GLY A 484 -32.39 6.06 28.75
N ALA A 485 -33.43 6.79 28.33
CA ALA A 485 -34.78 6.41 27.81
C ALA A 485 -35.80 6.10 28.95
N VAL A 486 -37.14 6.16 28.77
CA VAL A 486 -38.02 6.57 27.64
C VAL A 486 -38.91 7.77 28.10
N GLU A 487 -40.12 8.15 27.64
CA GLU A 487 -41.16 7.73 26.66
C GLU A 487 -41.81 9.03 26.09
N GLY A 488 -42.75 9.06 25.13
CA GLY A 488 -43.55 7.99 24.48
C GLY A 488 -44.19 8.51 23.18
N ALA A 489 -45.01 7.76 22.44
CA ALA A 489 -45.83 6.64 22.88
C ALA A 489 -45.75 5.39 21.98
N SER A 490 -45.97 4.22 22.58
CA SER A 490 -46.34 2.90 22.00
C SER A 490 -46.23 2.75 20.46
N THR A 491 -45.39 1.85 19.93
CA THR A 491 -45.46 0.41 20.23
C THR A 491 -44.13 -0.34 20.12
N VAL A 492 -43.84 -1.15 21.15
CA VAL A 492 -42.93 -2.32 21.15
C VAL A 492 -41.53 -2.07 20.54
N GLN A 493 -40.67 -1.39 21.29
CA GLN A 493 -39.22 -1.57 21.21
C GLN A 493 -38.67 -1.88 22.61
N ARG A 494 -37.61 -2.69 22.67
CA ARG A 494 -36.84 -2.92 23.91
C ARG A 494 -35.67 -1.96 23.93
N GLU A 495 -35.39 -1.40 25.10
CA GLU A 495 -34.11 -0.77 25.38
C GLU A 495 -33.02 -1.86 25.40
N GLU A 496 -31.93 -1.65 24.67
CA GLU A 496 -30.71 -2.43 24.83
C GLU A 496 -29.67 -1.57 25.57
N LYS A 497 -28.95 -2.20 26.50
CA LYS A 497 -27.80 -1.64 27.21
C LYS A 497 -26.52 -1.81 26.39
N GLU A 498 -25.42 -1.18 26.83
CA GLU A 498 -24.13 -1.12 26.13
C GLU A 498 -23.53 -2.53 25.96
N GLY A 499 -24.00 -3.22 24.93
CA GLY A 499 -24.07 -4.67 24.91
C GLY A 499 -22.76 -5.32 24.47
N GLY A 500 -22.35 -6.36 25.19
CA GLY A 500 -21.22 -7.18 24.78
C GLY A 500 -21.50 -7.84 23.43
N ARG A 501 -20.60 -7.65 22.48
CA ARG A 501 -20.82 -7.97 21.07
C ARG A 501 -20.30 -9.36 20.76
N ILE A 502 -21.12 -10.19 20.11
CA ILE A 502 -20.72 -11.53 19.69
C ILE A 502 -20.41 -11.52 18.19
N TYR A 503 -19.17 -11.85 17.83
CA TYR A 503 -18.72 -12.04 16.45
C TYR A 503 -18.53 -13.53 16.17
N LEU A 504 -19.13 -14.03 15.09
CA LEU A 504 -18.98 -15.40 14.63
C LEU A 504 -18.02 -15.44 13.44
N VAL A 505 -16.81 -15.96 13.64
CA VAL A 505 -15.68 -15.72 12.73
C VAL A 505 -15.15 -17.02 12.13
N GLY A 506 -15.09 -17.11 10.80
CA GLY A 506 -14.39 -18.18 10.08
C GLY A 506 -12.88 -17.93 10.01
N SER A 507 -12.08 -18.88 10.50
CA SER A 507 -10.61 -18.77 10.47
C SER A 507 -9.97 -19.11 9.11
N GLY A 508 -10.75 -19.55 8.13
CA GLY A 508 -10.22 -20.27 6.97
C GLY A 508 -9.74 -21.69 7.34
N PRO A 509 -9.15 -22.44 6.39
CA PRO A 509 -8.80 -23.84 6.59
C PRO A 509 -7.57 -24.03 7.50
N GLY A 510 -6.55 -23.17 7.39
CA GLY A 510 -5.38 -23.20 8.28
C GLY A 510 -4.28 -22.15 8.03
N HIS A 511 -3.91 -21.87 6.79
CA HIS A 511 -2.82 -20.92 6.49
C HIS A 511 -3.22 -19.48 6.87
N PRO A 512 -2.39 -18.72 7.62
CA PRO A 512 -2.66 -17.33 8.01
C PRO A 512 -3.09 -16.41 6.88
N GLY A 513 -2.50 -16.55 5.68
CA GLY A 513 -2.87 -15.76 4.49
C GLY A 513 -4.24 -16.08 3.87
N LEU A 514 -5.01 -17.02 4.42
CA LEU A 514 -6.41 -17.28 4.05
C LEU A 514 -7.43 -16.74 5.08
N LEU A 515 -6.95 -16.06 6.13
CA LEU A 515 -7.80 -15.31 7.05
C LEU A 515 -8.33 -14.04 6.35
N THR A 516 -9.62 -13.73 6.51
CA THR A 516 -10.17 -12.50 5.93
C THR A 516 -9.69 -11.27 6.71
N VAL A 517 -9.53 -10.13 6.04
CA VAL A 517 -9.08 -8.88 6.70
C VAL A 517 -9.99 -8.52 7.88
N ALA A 518 -11.31 -8.68 7.73
CA ALA A 518 -12.26 -8.47 8.81
C ALA A 518 -12.04 -9.42 10.01
N ALA A 519 -11.79 -10.71 9.76
CA ALA A 519 -11.46 -11.67 10.81
C ALA A 519 -10.15 -11.30 11.53
N ALA A 520 -9.13 -10.87 10.78
CA ALA A 520 -7.85 -10.43 11.31
C ALA A 520 -7.97 -9.16 12.20
N THR A 521 -8.77 -8.18 11.79
CA THR A 521 -9.08 -6.99 12.61
C THR A 521 -9.84 -7.36 13.88
N ILE A 522 -10.87 -8.21 13.78
CA ILE A 522 -11.72 -8.59 14.91
C ILE A 522 -10.97 -9.46 15.94
N LEU A 523 -10.01 -10.29 15.52
CA LEU A 523 -9.12 -11.02 16.43
C LEU A 523 -8.15 -10.12 17.21
N ARG A 524 -8.00 -8.84 16.84
CA ARG A 524 -7.24 -7.84 17.63
C ARG A 524 -8.09 -7.02 18.58
N THR A 525 -9.38 -6.83 18.29
CA THR A 525 -10.31 -6.03 19.12
C THR A 525 -11.13 -6.88 20.10
N ALA A 526 -11.02 -8.20 20.04
CA ALA A 526 -11.62 -9.12 20.99
C ALA A 526 -11.11 -8.91 22.43
N THR A 527 -11.98 -9.06 23.42
CA THR A 527 -11.59 -9.24 24.82
C THR A 527 -11.53 -10.72 25.19
N VAL A 528 -12.41 -11.54 24.59
CA VAL A 528 -12.46 -13.00 24.78
C VAL A 528 -12.58 -13.70 23.42
N ILE A 529 -11.73 -14.69 23.16
CA ILE A 529 -11.79 -15.54 21.95
C ILE A 529 -12.16 -16.97 22.35
N LEU A 530 -13.22 -17.48 21.71
CA LEU A 530 -13.84 -18.79 21.98
C LEU A 530 -13.62 -19.71 20.78
N SER A 531 -12.49 -20.40 20.75
CA SER A 531 -12.01 -21.17 19.59
C SER A 531 -12.47 -22.64 19.59
N ASP A 532 -12.85 -23.15 18.41
CA ASP A 532 -12.96 -24.58 18.18
C ASP A 532 -11.57 -25.27 18.16
N LYS A 533 -11.47 -26.48 18.74
CA LYS A 533 -10.25 -27.32 18.74
C LYS A 533 -9.62 -27.57 17.35
N LEU A 534 -10.38 -27.39 16.28
CA LEU A 534 -9.96 -27.61 14.89
C LEU A 534 -9.32 -26.37 14.25
N VAL A 535 -9.32 -25.20 14.90
CA VAL A 535 -8.61 -24.02 14.41
C VAL A 535 -7.09 -24.27 14.54
N PRO A 536 -6.30 -24.19 13.44
CA PRO A 536 -4.88 -24.53 13.49
C PRO A 536 -4.04 -23.55 14.33
N ALA A 537 -2.93 -24.05 14.86
CA ALA A 537 -2.08 -23.34 15.82
C ALA A 537 -1.46 -22.06 15.23
N GLU A 538 -1.26 -22.04 13.91
CA GLU A 538 -0.75 -20.94 13.10
C GLU A 538 -1.69 -19.73 13.15
N ILE A 539 -3.01 -19.95 13.18
CA ILE A 539 -4.01 -18.90 13.38
C ILE A 539 -4.04 -18.45 14.84
N LEU A 540 -3.97 -19.40 15.78
CA LEU A 540 -3.97 -19.08 17.22
C LEU A 540 -2.72 -18.29 17.64
N ALA A 541 -1.59 -18.45 16.93
CA ALA A 541 -0.37 -17.68 17.14
C ALA A 541 -0.49 -16.20 16.71
N LEU A 542 -1.48 -15.83 15.90
CA LEU A 542 -1.78 -14.43 15.54
C LEU A 542 -2.47 -13.66 16.67
N ILE A 543 -3.05 -14.37 17.65
CA ILE A 543 -3.83 -13.78 18.74
C ILE A 543 -2.88 -13.08 19.73
N PRO A 544 -3.07 -11.78 20.03
CA PRO A 544 -2.32 -11.09 21.06
C PRO A 544 -2.44 -11.79 22.43
N LYS A 545 -1.31 -11.99 23.11
CA LYS A 545 -1.23 -12.65 24.43
C LYS A 545 -1.99 -11.94 25.57
N THR A 546 -2.54 -10.76 25.29
CA THR A 546 -3.40 -9.97 26.19
C THR A 546 -4.88 -10.36 26.13
N ILE A 547 -5.30 -11.18 25.17
CA ILE A 547 -6.70 -11.57 24.96
C ILE A 547 -6.94 -12.95 25.59
N GLU A 548 -8.10 -13.13 26.24
CA GLU A 548 -8.45 -14.40 26.88
C GLU A 548 -8.87 -15.45 25.83
N LEU A 549 -8.04 -16.47 25.62
CA LEU A 549 -8.30 -17.56 24.65
C LEU A 549 -8.80 -18.82 25.34
N HIS A 550 -10.09 -19.13 25.14
CA HIS A 550 -10.68 -20.43 25.49
C HIS A 550 -10.73 -21.36 24.27
N ILE A 551 -10.29 -22.61 24.44
CA ILE A 551 -10.32 -23.64 23.38
C ILE A 551 -11.27 -24.77 23.79
N ALA A 552 -12.25 -25.10 22.93
CA ALA A 552 -13.29 -26.09 23.22
C ALA A 552 -12.72 -27.49 23.51
N LYS A 553 -13.00 -28.04 24.70
CA LYS A 553 -12.48 -29.34 25.18
C LYS A 553 -13.23 -30.54 24.58
N LYS A 554 -13.15 -30.68 23.25
CA LYS A 554 -13.81 -31.77 22.51
C LYS A 554 -13.08 -33.11 22.69
N PHE A 555 -13.65 -33.93 23.57
CA PHE A 555 -13.37 -35.37 23.72
C PHE A 555 -14.32 -36.19 22.84
N PRO A 556 -13.90 -37.36 22.33
CA PRO A 556 -14.78 -38.26 21.58
C PRO A 556 -16.05 -38.60 22.39
N GLY A 557 -17.23 -38.32 21.81
CA GLY A 557 -18.53 -38.54 22.44
C GLY A 557 -19.20 -37.30 23.06
N ASN A 558 -18.45 -36.28 23.52
CA ASN A 558 -19.03 -35.09 24.19
C ASN A 558 -19.12 -33.85 23.28
N ASN A 559 -19.49 -34.03 22.01
CA ASN A 559 -19.47 -32.95 21.01
C ASN A 559 -20.63 -31.95 21.16
N GLU A 560 -21.79 -32.34 21.70
CA GLU A 560 -22.90 -31.42 21.95
C GLU A 560 -22.68 -30.63 23.26
N GLY A 561 -22.24 -31.28 24.35
CA GLY A 561 -21.93 -30.60 25.62
C GLY A 561 -20.85 -29.52 25.47
N ALA A 562 -19.73 -29.84 24.79
CA ALA A 562 -18.66 -28.88 24.52
C ALA A 562 -19.02 -27.77 23.50
N GLN A 563 -20.21 -27.80 22.89
CA GLN A 563 -20.76 -26.67 22.12
C GLN A 563 -21.68 -25.81 22.99
N ASN A 564 -22.53 -26.42 23.82
CA ASN A 564 -23.36 -25.69 24.78
C ASN A 564 -22.50 -24.88 25.77
N GLU A 565 -21.45 -25.49 26.33
CA GLU A 565 -20.44 -24.82 27.18
C GLU A 565 -19.90 -23.54 26.52
N MET A 566 -19.51 -23.62 25.23
CA MET A 566 -18.96 -22.47 24.50
C MET A 566 -20.01 -21.40 24.19
N MET A 567 -21.29 -21.77 24.01
CA MET A 567 -22.38 -20.80 23.83
C MET A 567 -22.80 -20.15 25.16
N GLU A 568 -22.77 -20.88 26.27
CA GLU A 568 -23.02 -20.34 27.62
C GLU A 568 -21.90 -19.39 28.07
N LEU A 569 -20.63 -19.73 27.79
CA LEU A 569 -19.49 -18.83 27.98
C LEU A 569 -19.63 -17.56 27.12
N ALA A 570 -19.99 -17.69 25.85
CA ALA A 570 -20.22 -16.54 24.96
C ALA A 570 -21.31 -15.60 25.48
N LEU A 571 -22.44 -16.13 25.96
CA LEU A 571 -23.49 -15.33 26.58
C LEU A 571 -23.05 -14.70 27.91
N THR A 572 -22.27 -15.42 28.72
CA THR A 572 -21.78 -14.91 30.00
C THR A 572 -20.80 -13.76 29.80
N ALA A 573 -19.93 -13.86 28.81
CA ALA A 573 -19.05 -12.77 28.37
C ALA A 573 -19.84 -11.60 27.80
N ALA A 574 -20.76 -11.83 26.85
CA ALA A 574 -21.57 -10.77 26.26
C ALA A 574 -22.44 -10.02 27.30
N ARG A 575 -22.96 -10.72 28.32
CA ARG A 575 -23.68 -10.14 29.47
C ARG A 575 -22.79 -9.30 30.40
N ARG A 576 -21.46 -9.39 30.30
CA ARG A 576 -20.48 -8.53 30.99
C ARG A 576 -20.07 -7.29 30.18
N GLY A 577 -20.63 -7.07 28.98
CA GLY A 577 -20.21 -6.00 28.07
C GLY A 577 -19.01 -6.33 27.20
N GLU A 578 -18.53 -7.58 27.23
CA GLU A 578 -17.28 -7.99 26.56
C GLU A 578 -17.46 -8.20 25.05
N THR A 579 -16.37 -8.00 24.29
CA THR A 579 -16.33 -8.30 22.84
C THR A 579 -15.87 -9.75 22.65
N VAL A 580 -16.82 -10.61 22.34
CA VAL A 580 -16.66 -12.06 22.22
C VAL A 580 -16.44 -12.45 20.77
N VAL A 581 -15.35 -13.15 20.48
CA VAL A 581 -15.06 -13.69 19.14
C VAL A 581 -15.12 -15.21 19.16
N ARG A 582 -16.19 -15.75 18.58
CA ARG A 582 -16.41 -17.18 18.42
C ARG A 582 -15.73 -17.66 17.14
N LEU A 583 -14.50 -18.15 17.27
CA LEU A 583 -13.62 -18.54 16.16
C LEU A 583 -13.84 -20.02 15.75
N LYS A 584 -14.08 -20.25 14.46
CA LYS A 584 -14.50 -21.54 13.90
C LYS A 584 -13.69 -21.88 12.65
N GLN A 585 -13.30 -23.15 12.48
CA GLN A 585 -12.49 -23.56 11.33
C GLN A 585 -13.28 -23.45 10.01
N GLY A 586 -12.63 -22.96 8.95
CA GLY A 586 -13.25 -22.79 7.63
C GLY A 586 -14.21 -21.61 7.62
N ASP A 587 -15.50 -21.90 7.37
CA ASP A 587 -16.59 -20.94 7.37
C ASP A 587 -17.63 -21.31 8.46
N PRO A 588 -18.24 -20.35 9.19
CA PRO A 588 -19.19 -20.66 10.26
C PRO A 588 -20.44 -21.44 9.83
N PHE A 589 -20.92 -21.23 8.60
CA PHE A 589 -22.18 -21.81 8.10
C PHE A 589 -21.98 -23.06 7.24
N VAL A 590 -20.84 -23.22 6.57
CA VAL A 590 -20.51 -24.46 5.84
C VAL A 590 -20.17 -25.60 6.80
N TYR A 591 -21.20 -26.34 7.24
CA TYR A 591 -21.14 -27.45 8.22
C TYR A 591 -20.59 -27.10 9.61
N GLY A 592 -20.19 -25.84 9.87
CA GLY A 592 -19.68 -25.39 11.17
C GLY A 592 -20.69 -25.30 12.32
N ARG A 593 -21.99 -25.60 12.09
CA ARG A 593 -23.12 -25.41 13.02
C ARG A 593 -23.39 -23.95 13.45
N GLY A 594 -22.80 -22.95 12.78
CA GLY A 594 -22.94 -21.54 13.15
C GLY A 594 -24.39 -21.03 13.20
N GLY A 595 -25.29 -21.56 12.36
CA GLY A 595 -26.72 -21.23 12.41
C GLY A 595 -27.42 -21.65 13.71
N GLU A 596 -26.97 -22.72 14.37
CA GLU A 596 -27.47 -23.12 15.70
C GLU A 596 -26.98 -22.13 16.76
N GLU A 597 -25.70 -21.74 16.70
CA GLU A 597 -25.09 -20.78 17.63
C GLU A 597 -25.81 -19.40 17.51
N VAL A 598 -26.04 -18.89 16.29
CA VAL A 598 -26.78 -17.63 16.04
C VAL A 598 -28.21 -17.66 16.59
N LEU A 599 -28.95 -18.76 16.39
CA LEU A 599 -30.32 -18.87 16.89
C LEU A 599 -30.36 -18.89 18.42
N TYR A 600 -29.39 -19.54 19.07
CA TYR A 600 -29.28 -19.57 20.53
C TYR A 600 -28.93 -18.19 21.12
N PHE A 601 -28.02 -17.44 20.49
CA PHE A 601 -27.68 -16.08 20.90
C PHE A 601 -28.87 -15.12 20.72
N ARG A 602 -29.57 -15.18 19.58
CA ARG A 602 -30.76 -14.37 19.32
C ARG A 602 -31.91 -14.67 20.30
N GLN A 603 -32.11 -15.93 20.69
CA GLN A 603 -33.07 -16.31 21.74
C GLN A 603 -32.74 -15.71 23.11
N ASN A 604 -31.46 -15.43 23.38
CA ASN A 604 -30.95 -14.86 24.63
C ASN A 604 -30.78 -13.34 24.60
N GLY A 605 -31.20 -12.66 23.52
CA GLY A 605 -31.14 -11.20 23.39
C GLY A 605 -29.81 -10.65 22.87
N PHE A 606 -29.05 -11.42 22.08
CA PHE A 606 -27.84 -10.94 21.41
C PHE A 606 -27.88 -11.26 19.92
N GLU A 607 -27.77 -10.22 19.07
CA GLU A 607 -27.50 -10.39 17.63
C GLU A 607 -25.99 -10.65 17.43
N CYS A 608 -25.63 -11.47 16.43
CA CYS A 608 -24.25 -11.83 16.15
C CYS A 608 -23.77 -11.34 14.79
N THR A 609 -22.65 -10.61 14.78
CA THR A 609 -21.99 -10.18 13.55
C THR A 609 -21.28 -11.37 12.91
N LEU A 610 -21.64 -11.68 11.66
CA LEU A 610 -21.12 -12.83 10.92
C LEU A 610 -19.92 -12.42 10.05
N ILE A 611 -18.78 -13.09 10.23
CA ILE A 611 -17.58 -12.87 9.42
C ILE A 611 -17.27 -14.16 8.65
N PRO A 612 -17.40 -14.16 7.30
CA PRO A 612 -17.15 -15.35 6.51
C PRO A 612 -15.67 -15.73 6.52
N GLY A 613 -15.41 -17.03 6.37
CA GLY A 613 -14.06 -17.57 6.21
C GLY A 613 -13.95 -18.43 4.95
N VAL A 614 -12.73 -18.71 4.52
CA VAL A 614 -12.52 -19.56 3.32
C VAL A 614 -12.83 -21.01 3.69
N SER A 615 -13.85 -21.60 3.06
CA SER A 615 -14.21 -23.00 3.32
C SER A 615 -13.15 -23.97 2.79
N SER A 616 -12.82 -25.00 3.58
CA SER A 616 -11.92 -26.09 3.18
C SER A 616 -12.38 -26.81 1.91
N ALA A 617 -13.69 -26.88 1.66
CA ALA A 617 -14.27 -27.49 0.46
C ALA A 617 -13.83 -26.82 -0.86
N LEU A 618 -13.40 -25.55 -0.80
CA LEU A 618 -12.88 -24.81 -1.96
C LEU A 618 -11.35 -24.67 -1.90
N ALA A 619 -10.81 -24.33 -0.72
CA ALA A 619 -9.39 -24.10 -0.56
C ALA A 619 -8.55 -25.39 -0.62
N GLY A 620 -9.03 -26.51 -0.06
CA GLY A 620 -8.28 -27.77 -0.05
C GLY A 620 -7.92 -28.28 -1.45
N PRO A 621 -8.90 -28.37 -2.37
CA PRO A 621 -8.62 -28.69 -3.78
C PRO A 621 -7.68 -27.66 -4.43
N LEU A 622 -7.94 -26.36 -4.26
CA LEU A 622 -7.15 -25.28 -4.87
C LEU A 622 -5.66 -25.33 -4.45
N MET A 623 -5.39 -25.54 -3.16
CA MET A 623 -4.03 -25.65 -2.59
C MET A 623 -3.25 -26.89 -3.07
N MET A 624 -3.92 -27.81 -3.77
CA MET A 624 -3.36 -29.05 -4.33
C MET A 624 -3.33 -29.08 -5.87
N GLY A 625 -3.71 -27.96 -6.51
CA GLY A 625 -3.83 -27.87 -7.97
C GLY A 625 -5.06 -28.57 -8.54
N ILE A 626 -6.13 -28.72 -7.75
CA ILE A 626 -7.34 -29.46 -8.14
C ILE A 626 -8.52 -28.48 -8.28
N PRO A 627 -9.10 -28.30 -9.48
CA PRO A 627 -10.29 -27.46 -9.67
C PRO A 627 -11.55 -28.16 -9.12
N VAL A 628 -12.41 -27.41 -8.43
CA VAL A 628 -13.75 -27.92 -8.02
C VAL A 628 -14.75 -27.89 -9.17
N THR A 629 -14.57 -26.98 -10.14
CA THR A 629 -15.38 -26.79 -11.34
C THR A 629 -14.48 -26.33 -12.47
N GLN A 630 -14.70 -26.84 -13.68
CA GLN A 630 -13.92 -26.50 -14.88
C GLN A 630 -14.81 -26.68 -16.12
N ARG A 631 -14.83 -25.68 -17.01
CA ARG A 631 -15.63 -25.75 -18.25
C ARG A 631 -15.22 -26.97 -19.09
N GLY A 632 -16.22 -27.71 -19.57
CA GLY A 632 -16.03 -28.96 -20.34
C GLY A 632 -15.57 -30.17 -19.50
N VAL A 633 -15.55 -30.05 -18.17
CA VAL A 633 -15.20 -31.15 -17.25
C VAL A 633 -16.16 -31.28 -16.07
N ALA A 634 -16.46 -30.18 -15.37
CA ALA A 634 -17.43 -30.13 -14.28
C ALA A 634 -18.08 -28.74 -14.19
N GLU A 635 -19.39 -28.70 -14.39
CA GLU A 635 -20.22 -27.48 -14.43
C GLU A 635 -20.83 -27.16 -13.07
N SER A 636 -20.95 -28.16 -12.19
CA SER A 636 -21.59 -28.04 -10.88
C SER A 636 -20.76 -28.67 -9.77
N LEU A 637 -20.84 -28.09 -8.57
CA LEU A 637 -20.30 -28.64 -7.33
C LEU A 637 -21.45 -28.90 -6.36
N ILE A 638 -21.54 -30.12 -5.83
CA ILE A 638 -22.38 -30.42 -4.67
C ILE A 638 -21.48 -30.61 -3.44
N LEU A 639 -21.88 -30.03 -2.31
CA LEU A 639 -21.14 -30.05 -1.06
C LEU A 639 -21.95 -30.76 0.04
N CYS A 640 -21.62 -32.03 0.27
CA CYS A 640 -22.28 -32.93 1.21
C CYS A 640 -21.42 -33.22 2.45
N THR A 641 -22.01 -33.90 3.44
CA THR A 641 -21.27 -34.51 4.55
C THR A 641 -21.48 -36.02 4.61
N GLY A 642 -20.44 -36.76 5.02
CA GLY A 642 -20.49 -38.21 5.21
C GLY A 642 -21.14 -38.67 6.53
N VAL A 643 -21.52 -37.75 7.43
CA VAL A 643 -22.07 -38.08 8.76
C VAL A 643 -23.25 -37.17 9.10
N GLY A 644 -24.42 -37.78 9.33
CA GLY A 644 -25.62 -37.07 9.81
C GLY A 644 -25.63 -36.86 11.32
N ARG A 645 -26.57 -36.03 11.81
CA ARG A 645 -26.74 -35.78 13.24
C ARG A 645 -26.89 -37.08 14.03
N ALA A 646 -26.20 -37.18 15.18
CA ALA A 646 -26.10 -38.39 15.99
C ALA A 646 -25.58 -39.64 15.23
N GLY A 647 -24.72 -39.43 14.21
CA GLY A 647 -24.05 -40.50 13.48
C GLY A 647 -24.87 -41.16 12.37
N LYS A 648 -26.13 -40.75 12.18
CA LYS A 648 -27.07 -41.25 11.15
C LYS A 648 -26.44 -41.25 9.75
N SER A 649 -26.90 -42.18 8.92
CA SER A 649 -26.59 -42.17 7.47
C SER A 649 -27.18 -40.94 6.80
N VAL A 650 -26.47 -40.45 5.79
CA VAL A 650 -26.88 -39.34 4.92
C VAL A 650 -27.20 -39.93 3.55
N GLN A 651 -28.27 -39.46 2.89
CA GLN A 651 -28.51 -39.81 1.50
C GLN A 651 -27.51 -39.04 0.62
N LEU A 652 -26.69 -39.77 -0.13
CA LEU A 652 -25.72 -39.17 -1.05
C LEU A 652 -26.41 -38.86 -2.40
N PRO A 653 -26.00 -37.80 -3.13
CA PRO A 653 -26.55 -37.51 -4.44
C PRO A 653 -26.15 -38.60 -5.46
N GLY A 654 -26.97 -38.82 -6.47
CA GLY A 654 -26.65 -39.68 -7.61
C GLY A 654 -25.60 -39.09 -8.54
N TYR A 655 -24.94 -39.98 -9.28
CA TYR A 655 -23.91 -39.64 -10.27
C TYR A 655 -24.49 -38.79 -11.41
N VAL A 656 -23.74 -37.75 -11.79
CA VAL A 656 -23.97 -36.90 -12.97
C VAL A 656 -22.61 -36.56 -13.54
N ARG A 657 -22.39 -36.75 -14.85
CA ARG A 657 -21.07 -36.62 -15.48
C ARG A 657 -20.45 -35.22 -15.26
N SER A 658 -21.23 -34.14 -15.42
CA SER A 658 -20.75 -32.76 -15.24
C SER A 658 -20.75 -32.23 -13.79
N ARG A 659 -20.71 -33.12 -12.79
CA ARG A 659 -20.79 -32.76 -11.37
C ARG A 659 -19.58 -33.24 -10.57
N SER A 660 -18.97 -32.31 -9.85
CA SER A 660 -18.07 -32.59 -8.72
C SER A 660 -18.86 -32.78 -7.43
N LEU A 661 -18.49 -33.77 -6.62
CA LEU A 661 -19.03 -34.01 -5.29
C LEU A 661 -17.93 -33.83 -4.24
N ALA A 662 -18.05 -32.79 -3.42
CA ALA A 662 -17.22 -32.59 -2.23
C ALA A 662 -17.92 -33.19 -0.99
N LEU A 663 -17.20 -33.98 -0.21
CA LEU A 663 -17.67 -34.64 1.00
C LEU A 663 -16.80 -34.26 2.20
N LEU A 664 -17.39 -33.52 3.14
CA LEU A 664 -16.73 -33.20 4.43
C LEU A 664 -17.06 -34.25 5.49
N MET A 665 -16.13 -34.46 6.43
CA MET A 665 -16.28 -35.37 7.58
C MET A 665 -16.55 -36.84 7.19
N GLY A 666 -16.10 -37.28 6.01
CA GLY A 666 -16.37 -38.63 5.48
C GLY A 666 -15.20 -39.62 5.48
N VAL A 667 -13.94 -39.18 5.66
CA VAL A 667 -12.74 -40.02 5.43
C VAL A 667 -12.74 -41.31 6.26
N ALA A 668 -12.97 -41.22 7.58
CA ALA A 668 -13.07 -42.37 8.49
C ALA A 668 -14.30 -43.29 8.24
N ARG A 669 -15.10 -43.03 7.20
CA ARG A 669 -16.18 -43.89 6.69
C ARG A 669 -16.04 -44.17 5.19
N ILE A 670 -14.87 -43.93 4.58
CA ILE A 670 -14.69 -43.98 3.12
C ILE A 670 -15.15 -45.32 2.49
N GLN A 671 -14.86 -46.46 3.12
CA GLN A 671 -15.35 -47.79 2.71
C GLN A 671 -16.88 -47.78 2.51
N GLN A 672 -17.62 -47.37 3.54
CA GLN A 672 -19.08 -47.31 3.51
C GLN A 672 -19.61 -46.31 2.47
N ILE A 673 -18.86 -45.25 2.20
CA ILE A 673 -19.21 -44.22 1.21
C ILE A 673 -18.95 -44.73 -0.22
N VAL A 674 -17.82 -45.39 -0.48
CA VAL A 674 -17.49 -46.02 -1.77
C VAL A 674 -18.47 -47.16 -2.08
N ASP A 675 -18.83 -47.98 -1.08
CA ASP A 675 -19.89 -48.98 -1.19
C ASP A 675 -21.23 -48.34 -1.60
N VAL A 676 -21.70 -47.30 -0.91
CA VAL A 676 -22.97 -46.62 -1.24
C VAL A 676 -22.94 -45.90 -2.59
N LEU A 677 -21.81 -45.30 -2.98
CA LEU A 677 -21.66 -44.60 -4.26
C LEU A 677 -21.62 -45.58 -5.45
N THR A 678 -20.94 -46.73 -5.32
CA THR A 678 -20.75 -47.70 -6.41
C THR A 678 -21.83 -48.80 -6.48
N ASN A 679 -22.59 -49.05 -5.40
CA ASN A 679 -23.61 -50.10 -5.38
C ASN A 679 -24.80 -49.78 -6.34
N PRO A 680 -25.13 -50.66 -7.31
CA PRO A 680 -26.28 -50.48 -8.18
C PRO A 680 -27.63 -50.46 -7.46
N ALA A 681 -27.76 -51.12 -6.31
CA ALA A 681 -29.04 -51.35 -5.62
C ALA A 681 -29.63 -50.12 -4.87
N GLY A 682 -29.03 -48.93 -4.99
CA GLY A 682 -29.62 -47.66 -4.56
C GLY A 682 -29.74 -47.40 -3.05
N SER A 683 -29.34 -48.34 -2.20
CA SER A 683 -29.46 -48.21 -0.73
C SER A 683 -28.57 -47.09 -0.17
N GLY A 684 -29.14 -45.89 0.00
CA GLY A 684 -28.47 -44.72 0.57
C GLY A 684 -28.06 -43.64 -0.42
N ARG A 685 -28.45 -43.74 -1.70
CA ARG A 685 -28.09 -42.76 -2.75
C ARG A 685 -29.29 -42.41 -3.63
N ASP A 686 -29.50 -41.11 -3.87
CA ASP A 686 -30.59 -40.60 -4.71
C ASP A 686 -30.16 -40.48 -6.19
N GLY A 687 -30.21 -41.61 -6.91
CA GLY A 687 -30.00 -41.67 -8.37
C GLY A 687 -28.92 -42.66 -8.84
N ALA A 688 -28.39 -42.42 -10.04
CA ALA A 688 -27.47 -43.31 -10.74
C ALA A 688 -26.16 -43.62 -9.96
N ALA A 689 -25.60 -44.80 -10.21
CA ALA A 689 -24.38 -45.27 -9.55
C ALA A 689 -23.12 -44.57 -10.10
N TYR A 690 -22.12 -44.40 -9.23
CA TYR A 690 -20.83 -43.83 -9.60
C TYR A 690 -19.96 -44.91 -10.27
N PRO A 691 -19.36 -44.65 -11.44
CA PRO A 691 -18.52 -45.63 -12.12
C PRO A 691 -17.18 -45.81 -11.39
N ARG A 692 -16.66 -47.04 -11.33
CA ARG A 692 -15.50 -47.41 -10.47
C ARG A 692 -14.18 -46.73 -10.85
N ASN A 693 -14.01 -46.43 -12.13
CA ASN A 693 -12.88 -45.66 -12.67
C ASN A 693 -12.96 -44.14 -12.38
N LEU A 694 -14.06 -43.63 -11.79
CA LEU A 694 -14.20 -42.21 -11.54
C LEU A 694 -13.10 -41.71 -10.58
N PRO A 695 -12.45 -40.57 -10.89
CA PRO A 695 -11.44 -39.99 -10.02
C PRO A 695 -11.96 -39.51 -8.66
N ILE A 696 -11.12 -39.67 -7.63
CA ILE A 696 -11.30 -39.19 -6.26
C ILE A 696 -9.99 -38.62 -5.71
N ALA A 697 -10.08 -37.47 -5.03
CA ALA A 697 -9.04 -36.93 -4.18
C ALA A 697 -9.47 -37.04 -2.71
N VAL A 698 -8.62 -37.59 -1.86
CA VAL A 698 -8.72 -37.42 -0.40
C VAL A 698 -7.71 -36.37 0.01
N ILE A 699 -8.16 -35.27 0.62
CA ILE A 699 -7.32 -34.12 0.97
C ILE A 699 -7.36 -33.93 2.48
N GLU A 700 -6.20 -34.05 3.11
CA GLU A 700 -5.97 -34.05 4.55
C GLU A 700 -5.17 -32.83 4.97
N ARG A 701 -5.54 -32.25 6.12
CA ARG A 701 -4.91 -31.06 6.71
C ARG A 701 -4.68 -29.94 5.69
N ALA A 702 -5.66 -29.78 4.79
CA ALA A 702 -5.67 -28.78 3.72
C ALA A 702 -5.22 -27.41 4.23
N SER A 703 -4.24 -26.82 3.54
CA SER A 703 -3.66 -25.51 3.88
C SER A 703 -2.80 -25.45 5.15
N SER A 704 -2.46 -26.57 5.80
CA SER A 704 -1.36 -26.63 6.79
C SER A 704 -0.03 -27.00 6.10
N PRO A 705 1.14 -26.72 6.72
CA PRO A 705 2.45 -27.12 6.17
C PRO A 705 2.59 -28.62 5.89
N ASP A 706 1.88 -29.46 6.65
CA ASP A 706 1.85 -30.92 6.51
C ASP A 706 0.63 -31.46 5.74
N GLN A 707 0.00 -30.60 4.92
CA GLN A 707 -1.11 -30.98 4.04
C GLN A 707 -0.75 -32.16 3.12
N ARG A 708 -1.73 -33.03 2.83
CA ARG A 708 -1.58 -34.18 1.92
C ARG A 708 -2.80 -34.32 1.01
N ALA A 709 -2.58 -34.70 -0.25
CA ALA A 709 -3.62 -35.14 -1.16
C ALA A 709 -3.28 -36.51 -1.76
N ILE A 710 -4.22 -37.44 -1.68
CA ILE A 710 -4.15 -38.78 -2.26
C ILE A 710 -5.12 -38.80 -3.44
N LEU A 711 -4.57 -38.88 -4.64
CA LEU A 711 -5.29 -38.92 -5.92
C LEU A 711 -5.40 -40.39 -6.38
N SER A 712 -6.62 -40.87 -6.64
CA SER A 712 -6.87 -42.24 -7.09
C SER A 712 -8.23 -42.35 -7.79
N THR A 713 -8.71 -43.58 -8.00
CA THR A 713 -10.07 -43.90 -8.48
C THR A 713 -10.93 -44.44 -7.32
N LEU A 714 -12.25 -44.44 -7.47
CA LEU A 714 -13.15 -45.09 -6.51
C LEU A 714 -12.84 -46.59 -6.31
N GLU A 715 -12.19 -47.24 -7.27
CA GLU A 715 -11.73 -48.64 -7.17
C GLU A 715 -10.48 -48.84 -6.28
N HIS A 716 -9.56 -47.87 -6.21
CA HIS A 716 -8.25 -48.05 -5.59
C HIS A 716 -7.98 -47.16 -4.37
N ILE A 717 -8.82 -46.15 -4.10
CA ILE A 717 -8.62 -45.22 -2.98
C ILE A 717 -8.61 -45.92 -1.61
N GLU A 718 -9.32 -47.05 -1.48
CA GLU A 718 -9.33 -47.84 -0.25
C GLU A 718 -8.01 -48.57 -0.02
N GLU A 719 -7.36 -49.09 -1.06
CA GLU A 719 -6.03 -49.68 -0.96
C GLU A 719 -5.00 -48.62 -0.55
N ALA A 720 -5.08 -47.45 -1.20
CA ALA A 720 -4.19 -46.32 -0.93
C ALA A 720 -4.27 -45.87 0.54
N LEU A 721 -5.48 -45.66 1.08
CA LEU A 721 -5.64 -45.28 2.49
C LEU A 721 -5.26 -46.41 3.46
N LYS A 722 -5.54 -47.68 3.14
CA LYS A 722 -5.10 -48.81 3.98
C LYS A 722 -3.57 -48.95 4.05
N SER A 723 -2.82 -48.31 3.15
CA SER A 723 -1.34 -48.24 3.20
C SER A 723 -0.76 -47.02 3.93
N MET A 724 -1.59 -46.13 4.51
CA MET A 724 -1.16 -44.85 5.08
C MET A 724 -1.82 -44.55 6.43
N GLU A 725 -1.15 -43.78 7.28
CA GLU A 725 -1.74 -43.25 8.52
C GLU A 725 -2.70 -42.10 8.21
N GLU A 726 -3.96 -42.13 8.69
CA GLU A 726 -4.92 -41.04 8.52
C GLU A 726 -4.48 -39.75 9.24
N ARG A 727 -4.60 -38.60 8.58
CA ARG A 727 -4.28 -37.26 9.11
C ARG A 727 -5.54 -36.37 9.17
N PRO A 728 -6.38 -36.47 10.21
CA PRO A 728 -7.54 -35.59 10.36
C PRO A 728 -7.15 -34.12 10.66
N PRO A 729 -7.97 -33.14 10.26
CA PRO A 729 -9.20 -33.26 9.49
C PRO A 729 -8.93 -33.49 7.99
N GLY A 730 -9.82 -34.24 7.33
CA GLY A 730 -9.77 -34.50 5.89
C GLY A 730 -11.13 -34.42 5.20
N MET A 731 -11.10 -34.17 3.89
CA MET A 731 -12.23 -34.11 2.99
C MET A 731 -12.01 -34.99 1.76
N MET A 732 -13.06 -35.23 0.99
CA MET A 732 -12.99 -35.93 -0.29
C MET A 732 -13.58 -35.06 -1.40
N LEU A 733 -13.01 -35.12 -2.61
CA LEU A 733 -13.58 -34.56 -3.83
C LEU A 733 -13.66 -35.67 -4.88
N ILE A 734 -14.83 -35.87 -5.48
CA ILE A 734 -15.13 -36.96 -6.40
C ILE A 734 -15.65 -36.38 -7.71
N GLY A 735 -15.11 -36.81 -8.85
CA GLY A 735 -15.53 -36.36 -10.18
C GLY A 735 -14.38 -36.04 -11.12
N TRP A 736 -14.71 -35.84 -12.41
CA TRP A 736 -13.73 -35.67 -13.49
C TRP A 736 -12.76 -34.50 -13.32
N ALA A 737 -13.15 -33.45 -12.58
CA ALA A 737 -12.29 -32.30 -12.32
C ALA A 737 -11.04 -32.65 -11.48
N VAL A 738 -11.05 -33.77 -10.75
CA VAL A 738 -9.95 -34.17 -9.84
C VAL A 738 -8.61 -34.37 -10.55
N LEU A 739 -8.61 -34.97 -11.75
CA LEU A 739 -7.39 -35.25 -12.54
C LEU A 739 -7.28 -34.38 -13.80
N ALA A 740 -8.16 -33.38 -13.96
CA ALA A 740 -8.25 -32.59 -15.20
C ALA A 740 -6.99 -31.79 -15.54
N LEU A 741 -6.13 -31.54 -14.56
CA LEU A 741 -4.85 -30.82 -14.70
C LEU A 741 -3.62 -31.75 -14.62
N GLU A 742 -3.81 -33.08 -14.65
CA GLU A 742 -2.70 -34.04 -14.70
C GLU A 742 -2.16 -34.25 -16.12
N GLY A 743 -0.86 -34.55 -16.24
CA GLY A 743 -0.19 -34.77 -17.51
C GLY A 743 -0.18 -33.50 -18.37
N GLU A 744 -0.70 -33.58 -19.59
CA GLU A 744 -0.90 -32.43 -20.49
C GLU A 744 -2.11 -31.56 -20.09
N GLY A 745 -2.97 -32.04 -19.18
CA GLY A 745 -4.26 -31.44 -18.85
C GLY A 745 -5.32 -31.65 -19.95
N ARG A 746 -6.61 -31.59 -19.61
CA ARG A 746 -7.72 -31.66 -20.58
C ARG A 746 -8.91 -30.78 -20.19
N VAL A 747 -9.69 -30.39 -21.19
CA VAL A 747 -10.84 -29.48 -21.07
C VAL A 747 -12.12 -30.02 -21.74
N ASP A 748 -12.06 -31.22 -22.32
CA ASP A 748 -13.01 -31.80 -23.27
C ASP A 748 -13.62 -33.14 -22.78
N VAL A 749 -13.70 -33.32 -21.45
CA VAL A 749 -14.10 -34.59 -20.81
C VAL A 749 -15.62 -34.84 -20.91
N LEU A 750 -16.40 -33.77 -21.05
CA LEU A 750 -17.85 -33.81 -21.30
C LEU A 750 -18.20 -33.90 -22.79
N ASP A 751 -17.26 -33.62 -23.69
CA ASP A 751 -17.47 -33.58 -25.15
C ASP A 751 -17.18 -34.94 -25.83
N ARG A 752 -17.02 -36.03 -25.05
CA ARG A 752 -16.59 -37.36 -25.50
C ARG A 752 -17.54 -38.48 -25.06
N GLU A 753 -17.54 -39.57 -25.84
CA GLU A 753 -18.25 -40.80 -25.55
C GLU A 753 -17.62 -41.57 -24.38
N GLU A 754 -18.46 -42.18 -23.53
CA GLU A 754 -18.04 -42.70 -22.20
C GLU A 754 -17.16 -43.96 -22.28
N GLU A 755 -17.15 -44.69 -23.40
CA GLU A 755 -16.36 -45.93 -23.56
C GLU A 755 -14.84 -45.70 -23.46
N GLY A 756 -14.36 -44.49 -23.77
CA GLY A 756 -12.94 -44.14 -23.71
C GLY A 756 -12.41 -43.76 -22.31
N ASP A 757 -13.29 -43.54 -21.33
CA ASP A 757 -12.95 -42.97 -20.02
C ASP A 757 -11.88 -43.77 -19.27
N GLY A 758 -11.92 -45.10 -19.38
CA GLY A 758 -10.96 -46.00 -18.74
C GLY A 758 -9.53 -45.87 -19.27
N GLU A 759 -9.31 -45.26 -20.43
CA GLU A 759 -7.97 -44.96 -20.95
C GLU A 759 -7.50 -43.56 -20.54
N VAL A 760 -8.40 -42.58 -20.50
CA VAL A 760 -8.10 -41.21 -20.04
C VAL A 760 -7.57 -41.23 -18.61
N VAL A 761 -8.23 -41.96 -17.71
CA VAL A 761 -7.78 -42.10 -16.31
C VAL A 761 -6.44 -42.82 -16.21
N ARG A 762 -6.20 -43.89 -16.98
CA ARG A 762 -4.91 -44.58 -17.00
C ARG A 762 -3.77 -43.68 -17.51
N GLY A 763 -4.07 -42.78 -18.46
CA GLY A 763 -3.15 -41.74 -18.92
C GLY A 763 -2.80 -40.73 -17.83
N TRP A 764 -3.80 -40.08 -17.22
CA TRP A 764 -3.59 -39.11 -16.13
C TRP A 764 -2.86 -39.69 -14.91
N MET A 765 -3.03 -40.99 -14.65
CA MET A 765 -2.39 -41.68 -13.53
C MET A 765 -0.98 -42.20 -13.84
N ASP A 766 -0.47 -42.04 -15.07
CA ASP A 766 0.82 -42.60 -15.52
C ASP A 766 0.96 -44.12 -15.26
N GLY A 767 -0.16 -44.85 -15.31
CA GLY A 767 -0.23 -46.27 -14.96
C GLY A 767 -0.14 -46.62 -13.47
N GLN A 768 -0.08 -45.64 -12.56
CA GLN A 768 -0.07 -45.86 -11.10
C GLN A 768 -1.50 -46.04 -10.54
N ARG A 769 -1.65 -46.76 -9.42
CA ARG A 769 -2.97 -46.92 -8.73
C ARG A 769 -3.39 -45.69 -7.94
N TRP A 770 -2.43 -44.97 -7.36
CA TRP A 770 -2.63 -43.70 -6.67
C TRP A 770 -1.39 -42.82 -6.81
N LYS A 771 -1.59 -41.50 -6.75
CA LYS A 771 -0.53 -40.48 -6.66
C LYS A 771 -0.68 -39.75 -5.33
N VAL A 772 0.42 -39.35 -4.71
CA VAL A 772 0.42 -38.58 -3.45
C VAL A 772 1.11 -37.23 -3.66
N ARG A 773 0.49 -36.16 -3.17
CA ARG A 773 1.09 -34.82 -3.02
C ARG A 773 1.17 -34.50 -1.53
N GLU A 774 2.32 -34.00 -1.06
CA GLU A 774 2.51 -33.54 0.32
C GLU A 774 3.16 -32.15 0.33
N GLY A 775 2.83 -31.36 1.35
CA GLY A 775 3.42 -30.05 1.61
C GLY A 775 2.73 -28.87 0.91
N LEU A 776 3.08 -27.65 1.34
CA LEU A 776 2.71 -26.41 0.66
C LEU A 776 3.59 -26.18 -0.58
N GLY A 777 3.00 -25.63 -1.65
CA GLY A 777 3.77 -25.20 -2.83
C GLY A 777 4.78 -24.10 -2.47
N SER A 778 5.90 -24.03 -3.19
CA SER A 778 7.04 -23.15 -2.87
C SER A 778 6.67 -21.67 -2.70
N GLU A 779 5.67 -21.20 -3.44
CA GLU A 779 5.21 -19.80 -3.36
C GLU A 779 4.32 -19.53 -2.14
N TRP A 780 3.58 -20.54 -1.66
CA TRP A 780 2.82 -20.43 -0.40
C TRP A 780 3.76 -20.42 0.81
N ALA A 781 4.78 -21.29 0.83
CA ALA A 781 5.81 -21.27 1.88
C ALA A 781 6.60 -19.94 1.94
N LYS A 782 6.77 -19.25 0.79
CA LYS A 782 7.33 -17.89 0.76
C LYS A 782 6.39 -16.85 1.39
N LEU A 783 5.08 -16.97 1.21
CA LEU A 783 4.09 -16.05 1.79
C LEU A 783 4.07 -16.12 3.32
N GLU A 784 4.29 -17.30 3.92
CA GLU A 784 4.53 -17.42 5.37
C GLU A 784 5.80 -16.64 5.78
N GLY A 785 6.90 -16.82 5.05
CA GLY A 785 8.19 -16.17 5.31
C GLY A 785 8.25 -14.66 5.09
N MET A 786 7.31 -14.08 4.34
CA MET A 786 7.17 -12.62 4.21
C MET A 786 6.52 -11.98 5.45
N GLY A 787 5.87 -12.78 6.30
CA GLY A 787 5.01 -12.32 7.38
C GLY A 787 3.70 -11.74 6.85
N VAL A 788 2.56 -12.18 7.42
CA VAL A 788 1.29 -11.50 7.16
C VAL A 788 1.32 -10.20 7.97
N VAL A 789 1.66 -9.09 7.30
CA VAL A 789 1.65 -7.74 7.90
C VAL A 789 0.19 -7.29 8.04
N ILE A 790 -0.39 -7.66 9.17
CA ILE A 790 -1.73 -7.28 9.66
C ILE A 790 -1.59 -6.04 10.54
#